data_AF-A0A177DQG4-F1
#
_entry.id   AF-A0A177DQG4-F1
#
_cell.length_a   1.000
_cell.length_b   1.000
_cell.length_c   1.000
_cell.angle_alpha   90.00
_cell.angle_beta   90.00
_cell.angle_gamma   90.00
#
_symmetry.space_group_name_H-M   'P 1'
#
loop_
_entity.id
_entity.type
_entity.pdbx_description
1 polymer ?
#
loop_
_entity_poly.entity_id
_entity_poly.type
_entity_poly.pdbx_seq_one_letter_code
_entity_poly.pdbx_strand_id
1 'polypeptide(L)'
;MSQPLKEADIIFPHISNTPNLSSTLSSLRRSTLSTQNRLASIVSDSEFITSVGSAYDLPLVANERCGSWYIPPSQKSGSVYFKSTDGHMGEWSFSLRRLNLQLLDVVKSYGGAVVVDSTRRGKSMPDALSKTIPIWCCVINRAIFGREEKGEVKLFSPPQAVSESEHAQIETKIDGFVRQFMEICKPNISELRSKLQKPLRPIWATQLSSLPDSAPSFPDFHPIVLCTASRRVRGAEASESGYIQGAADDHEAWSHGLTPTLFWKHKDALMKTSEEDVPALIERLLKEEGGSSAVASLIKPTSKLHISASDQMNLAGFEVVVSCTPEPFATSRLKEAGVKRYLHLKCQVGKLGSRDLRTQLPQLLQFFSSFETPTTGNILVCCPTGKDLSVGTALAVLCLYTNEDGKIDTSKSREAKDIGKVFIKQRLSWITTSNPALNPSRTTLQSVNAVLLESQDPKAYSQTKNNGIGNGSFTTPIPIRETRQLPQEPEDLQTGEESRNEKPQQNLSSIAKNIFESLRNSANTSWNFQRTLRSSLPTHPSGTVAGIATFTPCNLPDNSPPTLLYAEEGDFITDTGLKFTARRRYVYQLKPKDDDTGGEYIAVRFFNDEKMPRAEIEDGVGKGGEGIGGLFVEMGDLEADGREMKAKNKETHLCAKDLYTASWRFGEGLVTGGAQDIWWEVRYDVKGPQKDYVGTTRYTLV
;
A
#
# COMPACT_ATOMS: atom_id res chain seq x y z
N MET A 1 -4.28 31.59 23.08
CA MET A 1 -3.83 32.38 21.91
C MET A 1 -3.07 31.43 21.01
N SER A 2 -3.63 31.08 19.85
CA SER A 2 -3.07 30.16 18.88
C SER A 2 -1.85 30.78 18.19
N GLN A 3 -0.75 30.02 18.09
CA GLN A 3 0.46 30.43 17.35
C GLN A 3 0.11 30.76 15.90
N PRO A 4 0.68 31.81 15.27
CA PRO A 4 0.49 32.09 13.85
C PRO A 4 1.21 31.03 12.98
N LEU A 5 0.63 30.65 11.83
CA LEU A 5 1.28 29.75 10.83
C LEU A 5 2.57 30.39 10.33
N LYS A 6 3.45 29.61 9.71
CA LYS A 6 4.75 30.08 9.18
C LYS A 6 4.91 29.78 7.70
N GLU A 7 5.87 30.48 7.09
CA GLU A 7 6.08 30.69 5.63
C GLU A 7 6.04 29.42 4.79
N ALA A 8 6.41 28.33 5.43
CA ALA A 8 6.54 27.02 4.84
C ALA A 8 5.23 26.24 4.68
N ASP A 9 4.09 26.72 5.19
CA ASP A 9 2.84 25.94 5.17
C ASP A 9 2.00 26.13 3.88
N ILE A 10 2.40 26.98 2.92
CA ILE A 10 1.56 27.35 1.75
C ILE A 10 2.25 27.29 0.39
N ILE A 11 3.58 27.25 0.32
CA ILE A 11 4.24 27.27 -0.98
C ILE A 11 4.70 25.87 -1.37
N PHE A 12 4.18 25.41 -2.50
CA PHE A 12 4.63 24.22 -3.20
C PHE A 12 5.95 24.48 -3.97
N PRO A 13 6.76 23.43 -4.19
CA PRO A 13 8.15 23.36 -3.78
C PRO A 13 9.12 23.81 -4.87
N HIS A 14 10.10 24.66 -4.56
CA HIS A 14 11.46 24.56 -5.14
C HIS A 14 12.52 24.91 -4.08
N ILE A 15 13.69 24.32 -4.24
CA ILE A 15 14.59 23.81 -3.21
C ILE A 15 15.65 24.87 -2.85
N SER A 16 15.33 25.91 -2.08
CA SER A 16 16.38 26.83 -1.57
C SER A 16 16.99 26.33 -0.24
N ASN A 17 18.31 26.14 -0.25
CA ASN A 17 19.19 25.61 0.82
C ASN A 17 19.40 26.59 1.99
N THR A 18 18.31 27.06 2.60
CA THR A 18 18.29 27.24 4.06
C THR A 18 17.71 25.95 4.65
N PRO A 19 17.94 25.55 5.92
CA PRO A 19 17.25 24.40 6.49
C PRO A 19 15.76 24.73 6.52
N ASN A 20 15.09 24.47 5.40
CA ASN A 20 13.70 24.79 5.19
C ASN A 20 12.92 24.06 6.27
N LEU A 21 11.88 24.70 6.81
CA LEU A 21 11.05 24.07 7.83
C LEU A 21 10.55 22.72 7.33
N SER A 22 10.43 22.50 6.02
CA SER A 22 10.14 21.17 5.47
C SER A 22 11.28 20.16 5.62
N SER A 23 12.57 20.46 5.43
CA SER A 23 13.69 19.53 5.68
C SER A 23 13.98 19.39 7.17
N THR A 24 13.80 20.44 7.96
CA THR A 24 13.92 20.38 9.41
C THR A 24 12.74 19.62 10.01
N LEU A 25 11.50 19.82 9.53
CA LEU A 25 10.33 19.00 9.86
C LEU A 25 10.38 17.63 9.19
N SER A 26 11.08 17.42 8.07
CA SER A 26 11.26 16.09 7.47
C SER A 26 12.39 15.35 8.16
N SER A 27 13.38 16.04 8.71
CA SER A 27 14.43 15.51 9.57
C SER A 27 13.86 15.24 10.95
N LEU A 28 13.07 16.15 11.51
CA LEU A 28 12.28 15.95 12.73
C LEU A 28 11.21 14.86 12.51
N ARG A 29 10.52 14.81 11.37
CA ARG A 29 9.57 13.71 11.03
C ARG A 29 10.30 12.39 10.83
N ARG A 30 11.47 12.39 10.19
CA ARG A 30 12.34 11.20 10.07
C ARG A 30 12.83 10.74 11.44
N SER A 31 13.20 11.66 12.32
CA SER A 31 13.58 11.35 13.71
C SER A 31 12.37 10.87 14.53
N THR A 32 11.18 11.47 14.39
CA THR A 32 9.96 11.03 15.10
C THR A 32 9.46 9.69 14.58
N LEU A 33 9.77 9.36 13.32
CA LEU A 33 9.53 8.07 12.68
C LEU A 33 10.84 7.29 12.53
N SER A 34 11.75 7.38 13.51
CA SER A 34 12.95 6.56 13.51
C SER A 34 12.62 5.11 13.84
N THR A 35 13.53 4.20 13.50
CA THR A 35 13.48 2.81 13.97
C THR A 35 13.47 2.77 15.50
N GLN A 36 14.27 3.63 16.15
CA GLN A 36 14.37 3.68 17.60
C GLN A 36 13.06 4.07 18.28
N ASN A 37 12.38 5.09 17.75
CA ASN A 37 11.08 5.53 18.25
C ASN A 37 10.00 4.46 18.06
N ARG A 38 10.08 3.65 17.00
CA ARG A 38 9.18 2.51 16.81
C ARG A 38 9.43 1.40 17.81
N LEU A 39 10.69 1.03 18.02
CA LEU A 39 11.06 0.04 19.03
C LEU A 39 10.63 0.52 20.43
N ALA A 40 10.89 1.78 20.78
CA ALA A 40 10.44 2.38 22.04
C ALA A 40 8.91 2.33 22.20
N SER A 41 8.17 2.68 21.15
CA SER A 41 6.70 2.64 21.15
C SER A 41 6.18 1.22 21.32
N ILE A 42 6.81 0.23 20.66
CA ILE A 42 6.48 -1.19 20.81
C ILE A 42 6.72 -1.67 22.25
N VAL A 43 7.82 -1.27 22.88
CA VAL A 43 8.11 -1.60 24.29
C VAL A 43 7.05 -1.02 25.21
N SER A 44 6.73 0.27 25.06
CA SER A 44 5.72 0.94 25.88
C SER A 44 4.32 0.33 25.69
N ASP A 45 3.92 0.06 24.45
CA ASP A 45 2.64 -0.59 24.16
C ASP A 45 2.59 -2.03 24.73
N SER A 46 3.71 -2.74 24.76
CA SER A 46 3.81 -4.10 25.30
C SER A 46 3.57 -4.18 26.81
N GLU A 47 3.94 -3.15 27.56
CA GLU A 47 3.64 -3.06 29.01
C GLU A 47 2.13 -3.03 29.25
N PHE A 48 1.40 -2.23 28.46
CA PHE A 48 -0.06 -2.21 28.50
C PHE A 48 -0.65 -3.58 28.12
N ILE A 49 -0.16 -4.22 27.05
CA ILE A 49 -0.63 -5.56 26.66
C ILE A 49 -0.45 -6.59 27.78
N THR A 50 0.70 -6.57 28.45
CA THR A 50 1.00 -7.47 29.58
C THR A 50 0.05 -7.20 30.76
N SER A 51 -0.25 -5.92 31.02
CA SER A 51 -1.22 -5.55 32.07
C SER A 51 -2.63 -6.03 31.77
N VAL A 52 -3.07 -6.02 30.50
CA VAL A 52 -4.38 -6.56 30.09
C VAL A 52 -4.42 -8.07 30.27
N GLY A 53 -3.38 -8.80 29.84
CA GLY A 53 -3.27 -10.24 30.06
C GLY A 53 -3.39 -10.61 31.55
N SER A 54 -2.70 -9.85 32.40
CA SER A 54 -2.71 -10.04 33.86
C SER A 54 -4.06 -9.70 34.49
N ALA A 55 -4.67 -8.58 34.10
CA ALA A 55 -5.94 -8.11 34.66
C ALA A 55 -7.11 -9.04 34.36
N TYR A 56 -7.10 -9.69 33.19
CA TYR A 56 -8.11 -10.68 32.81
C TYR A 56 -7.72 -12.12 33.18
N ASP A 57 -6.47 -12.36 33.59
CA ASP A 57 -5.88 -13.70 33.78
C ASP A 57 -6.06 -14.61 32.55
N LEU A 58 -5.72 -14.07 31.37
CA LEU A 58 -5.91 -14.74 30.09
C LEU A 58 -4.64 -14.74 29.23
N PRO A 59 -4.42 -15.80 28.43
CA PRO A 59 -3.25 -15.93 27.57
C PRO A 59 -3.23 -14.89 26.44
N LEU A 60 -2.05 -14.40 26.11
CA LEU A 60 -1.83 -13.48 24.99
C LEU A 60 -1.70 -14.23 23.66
N VAL A 61 -2.51 -13.83 22.69
CA VAL A 61 -2.55 -14.37 21.33
C VAL A 61 -2.26 -13.25 20.33
N ALA A 62 -1.25 -13.44 19.50
CA ALA A 62 -0.86 -12.43 18.51
C ALA A 62 -1.75 -12.52 17.25
N ASN A 63 -2.31 -11.40 16.79
CA ASN A 63 -2.73 -11.29 15.40
C ASN A 63 -1.49 -11.00 14.52
N GLU A 64 -1.04 -11.98 13.73
CA GLU A 64 0.28 -12.03 13.07
C GLU A 64 0.53 -10.95 12.01
N ARG A 65 -0.38 -9.99 11.82
CA ARG A 65 -0.07 -8.77 11.07
C ARG A 65 0.95 -7.91 11.80
N CYS A 66 0.77 -7.72 13.11
CA CYS A 66 1.66 -6.91 13.93
C CYS A 66 1.68 -7.30 15.42
N GLY A 67 0.70 -8.07 15.91
CA GLY A 67 0.55 -8.40 17.34
C GLY A 67 1.77 -9.04 17.98
N SER A 68 2.53 -9.83 17.21
CA SER A 68 3.76 -10.48 17.67
C SER A 68 4.85 -9.50 18.10
N TRP A 69 4.86 -8.27 17.59
CA TRP A 69 5.79 -7.24 18.02
C TRP A 69 5.51 -6.78 19.45
N TYR A 70 4.24 -6.75 19.86
CA TYR A 70 3.83 -6.23 21.16
C TYR A 70 3.76 -7.29 22.28
N ILE A 71 3.92 -8.57 21.95
CA ILE A 71 3.89 -9.67 22.92
C ILE A 71 5.30 -10.25 23.10
N PRO A 72 5.89 -10.20 24.31
CA PRO A 72 7.16 -10.87 24.58
C PRO A 72 7.05 -12.39 24.29
N PRO A 73 8.04 -13.02 23.64
CA PRO A 73 7.94 -14.43 23.22
C PRO A 73 7.61 -15.41 24.35
N SER A 74 8.08 -15.14 25.57
CA SER A 74 7.81 -15.96 26.76
C SER A 74 6.35 -15.91 27.24
N GLN A 75 5.57 -14.90 26.83
CA GLN A 75 4.17 -14.73 27.21
C GLN A 75 3.19 -15.05 26.07
N LYS A 76 3.70 -15.28 24.86
CA LYS A 76 2.89 -15.58 23.68
C LYS A 76 2.40 -17.02 23.73
N SER A 77 1.10 -17.20 23.90
CA SER A 77 0.47 -18.53 23.98
C SER A 77 -0.04 -19.04 22.64
N GLY A 78 -0.19 -18.15 21.65
CA GLY A 78 -0.67 -18.56 20.33
C GLY A 78 -0.69 -17.43 19.32
N SER A 79 -1.20 -17.77 18.13
CA SER A 79 -1.25 -16.88 16.98
C SER A 79 -2.52 -17.06 16.17
N VAL A 80 -3.00 -15.96 15.61
CA VAL A 80 -4.11 -15.88 14.65
C VAL A 80 -3.75 -14.95 13.50
N TYR A 81 -4.51 -14.99 12.42
CA TYR A 81 -4.35 -14.11 11.27
C TYR A 81 -5.73 -13.59 10.81
N PHE A 82 -6.24 -12.58 11.51
CA PHE A 82 -7.45 -11.85 11.12
C PHE A 82 -7.05 -10.61 10.31
N LYS A 83 -7.62 -10.45 9.12
CA LYS A 83 -7.28 -9.35 8.21
C LYS A 83 -8.30 -8.23 8.33
N SER A 84 -7.84 -7.01 8.58
CA SER A 84 -8.68 -5.81 8.67
C SER A 84 -9.57 -5.57 7.45
N THR A 85 -9.11 -5.91 6.24
CA THR A 85 -9.90 -5.76 5.01
C THR A 85 -11.19 -6.56 5.03
N ASP A 86 -11.23 -7.67 5.77
CA ASP A 86 -12.42 -8.52 5.87
C ASP A 86 -13.51 -7.83 6.73
N GLY A 87 -13.17 -6.76 7.46
CA GLY A 87 -14.08 -5.93 8.26
C GLY A 87 -14.31 -4.52 7.69
N HIS A 88 -13.83 -4.21 6.48
CA HIS A 88 -14.07 -2.90 5.87
C HIS A 88 -15.56 -2.68 5.57
N MET A 89 -15.98 -1.43 5.68
CA MET A 89 -17.37 -1.03 5.40
C MET A 89 -17.76 -1.44 3.97
N GLY A 90 -18.90 -2.14 3.83
CA GLY A 90 -19.40 -2.67 2.56
C GLY A 90 -18.81 -4.01 2.11
N GLU A 91 -17.63 -4.39 2.61
CA GLU A 91 -16.91 -5.61 2.21
C GLU A 91 -17.04 -6.76 3.22
N TRP A 92 -17.65 -6.52 4.40
CA TRP A 92 -17.69 -7.45 5.55
C TRP A 92 -17.77 -8.91 5.12
N SER A 93 -16.79 -9.71 5.54
CA SER A 93 -16.63 -11.09 5.06
C SER A 93 -16.11 -12.03 6.14
N PHE A 94 -16.48 -13.30 6.02
CA PHE A 94 -15.91 -14.40 6.79
C PHE A 94 -14.89 -15.15 5.93
N SER A 95 -13.63 -15.23 6.39
CA SER A 95 -12.56 -15.85 5.59
C SER A 95 -12.65 -17.37 5.60
N LEU A 96 -13.11 -17.97 4.50
CA LEU A 96 -13.10 -19.42 4.28
C LEU A 96 -11.69 -20.02 4.06
N ARG A 97 -10.65 -19.19 4.15
CA ARG A 97 -9.23 -19.59 4.01
C ARG A 97 -8.49 -19.49 5.33
N ARG A 98 -8.72 -18.40 6.08
CA ARG A 98 -8.06 -18.12 7.36
C ARG A 98 -9.09 -18.34 8.44
N LEU A 99 -9.34 -19.61 8.73
CA LEU A 99 -10.41 -20.00 9.65
C LEU A 99 -10.08 -19.70 11.11
N ASN A 100 -8.80 -19.53 11.46
CA ASN A 100 -8.36 -19.20 12.82
C ASN A 100 -8.86 -20.16 13.92
N LEU A 101 -9.16 -21.42 13.58
CA LEU A 101 -9.73 -22.41 14.50
C LEU A 101 -8.76 -22.79 15.63
N GLN A 102 -7.47 -22.61 15.44
CA GLN A 102 -6.45 -22.81 16.48
C GLN A 102 -6.65 -21.90 17.70
N LEU A 103 -7.39 -20.78 17.57
CA LEU A 103 -7.78 -19.97 18.73
C LEU A 103 -8.65 -20.77 19.70
N LEU A 104 -9.45 -21.72 19.21
CA LEU A 104 -10.29 -22.57 20.06
C LEU A 104 -9.47 -23.53 20.92
N ASP A 105 -8.26 -23.91 20.50
CA ASP A 105 -7.36 -24.72 21.33
C ASP A 105 -6.85 -23.91 22.54
N VAL A 106 -6.61 -22.62 22.36
CA VAL A 106 -6.28 -21.68 23.46
C VAL A 106 -7.49 -21.52 24.38
N VAL A 107 -8.67 -21.23 23.82
CA VAL A 107 -9.92 -21.06 24.61
C VAL A 107 -10.25 -22.31 25.41
N LYS A 108 -10.09 -23.51 24.81
CA LYS A 108 -10.29 -24.79 25.52
C LYS A 108 -9.37 -24.90 26.75
N SER A 109 -8.13 -24.45 26.63
CA SER A 109 -7.10 -24.64 27.66
C SER A 109 -7.19 -23.61 28.78
N TYR A 110 -7.61 -22.38 28.47
CA TYR A 110 -7.54 -21.24 29.40
C TYR A 110 -8.89 -20.55 29.65
N GLY A 111 -9.98 -21.00 29.03
CA GLY A 111 -11.30 -20.42 29.21
C GLY A 111 -11.55 -19.09 28.48
N GLY A 112 -10.56 -18.56 27.74
CA GLY A 112 -10.64 -17.32 26.98
C GLY A 112 -9.30 -16.97 26.32
N ALA A 113 -9.19 -15.78 25.74
CA ALA A 113 -7.92 -15.28 25.19
C ALA A 113 -7.90 -13.76 25.07
N VAL A 114 -6.70 -13.17 25.12
CA VAL A 114 -6.45 -11.78 24.73
C VAL A 114 -5.84 -11.77 23.33
N VAL A 115 -6.56 -11.27 22.33
CA VAL A 115 -6.06 -11.13 20.96
C VAL A 115 -5.52 -9.73 20.75
N VAL A 116 -4.23 -9.64 20.44
CA VAL A 116 -3.48 -8.39 20.33
C VAL A 116 -3.30 -7.99 18.87
N ASP A 117 -3.68 -6.76 18.56
CA ASP A 117 -3.45 -6.11 17.26
C ASP A 117 -3.22 -4.61 17.45
N SER A 118 -2.77 -3.91 16.41
CA SER A 118 -2.59 -2.46 16.44
C SER A 118 -3.15 -1.81 15.18
N THR A 119 -3.28 -0.49 15.20
CA THR A 119 -3.70 0.28 14.03
C THR A 119 -2.98 1.60 13.99
N ARG A 120 -2.67 2.08 12.79
CA ARG A 120 -2.04 3.38 12.56
C ARG A 120 -3.02 4.54 12.71
N ARG A 121 -2.44 5.74 12.69
CA ARG A 121 -3.03 7.05 12.99
C ARG A 121 -4.51 7.22 12.63
N GLY A 122 -5.24 7.83 13.54
CA GLY A 122 -6.62 8.31 13.34
C GLY A 122 -7.71 7.35 13.81
N LYS A 123 -7.44 6.03 13.76
CA LYS A 123 -8.34 4.99 14.27
C LYS A 123 -8.06 4.70 15.75
N SER A 124 -9.11 4.46 16.54
CA SER A 124 -8.99 3.98 17.92
C SER A 124 -8.73 2.48 18.00
N MET A 125 -9.10 1.73 16.97
CA MET A 125 -9.07 0.27 16.92
C MET A 125 -9.02 -0.20 15.46
N PRO A 126 -8.26 -1.26 15.13
CA PRO A 126 -8.27 -1.84 13.79
C PRO A 126 -9.61 -2.51 13.47
N ASP A 127 -10.00 -2.52 12.19
CA ASP A 127 -11.21 -3.20 11.71
C ASP A 127 -11.19 -4.73 11.98
N ALA A 128 -9.99 -5.30 12.14
CA ALA A 128 -9.82 -6.69 12.55
C ALA A 128 -10.45 -6.96 13.93
N LEU A 129 -10.25 -6.04 14.90
CA LEU A 129 -10.78 -6.15 16.26
C LEU A 129 -12.22 -5.61 16.38
N SER A 130 -12.58 -4.56 15.63
CA SER A 130 -13.93 -3.98 15.74
C SER A 130 -15.00 -4.77 15.00
N LYS A 131 -14.65 -5.47 13.91
CA LYS A 131 -15.61 -6.13 13.01
C LYS A 131 -15.22 -7.55 12.62
N THR A 132 -13.99 -7.79 12.14
CA THR A 132 -13.63 -9.12 11.60
C THR A 132 -13.70 -10.23 12.64
N ILE A 133 -13.09 -10.06 13.81
CA ILE A 133 -13.13 -11.07 14.88
C ILE A 133 -14.54 -11.19 15.48
N PRO A 134 -15.29 -10.10 15.71
CA PRO A 134 -16.68 -10.25 16.15
C PRO A 134 -17.58 -10.99 15.16
N ILE A 135 -17.45 -10.75 13.84
CA ILE A 135 -18.11 -11.56 12.80
C ILE A 135 -17.70 -13.02 12.94
N TRP A 136 -16.40 -13.30 13.10
CA TRP A 136 -15.89 -14.65 13.27
C TRP A 136 -16.47 -15.33 14.52
N CYS A 137 -16.49 -14.67 15.68
CA CYS A 137 -17.07 -15.20 16.91
C CYS A 137 -18.55 -15.56 16.70
N CYS A 138 -19.33 -14.67 16.09
CA CYS A 138 -20.74 -14.91 15.79
C CYS A 138 -20.95 -16.11 14.85
N VAL A 139 -20.16 -16.22 13.77
CA VAL A 139 -20.25 -17.34 12.82
C VAL A 139 -19.88 -18.66 13.49
N ILE A 140 -18.81 -18.71 14.28
CA ILE A 140 -18.39 -19.91 15.01
C ILE A 140 -19.43 -20.30 16.06
N ASN A 141 -19.95 -19.32 16.81
CA ASN A 141 -21.01 -19.55 17.78
C ASN A 141 -22.25 -20.16 17.10
N ARG A 142 -22.77 -19.55 16.03
CA ARG A 142 -23.95 -20.08 15.34
C ARG A 142 -23.72 -21.44 14.69
N ALA A 143 -22.52 -21.70 14.19
CA ALA A 143 -22.18 -23.00 13.61
C ALA A 143 -22.17 -24.13 14.65
N ILE A 144 -21.77 -23.84 15.90
CA ILE A 144 -21.61 -24.83 16.97
C ILE A 144 -22.86 -24.96 17.85
N PHE A 145 -23.52 -23.85 18.16
CA PHE A 145 -24.62 -23.76 19.12
C PHE A 145 -25.99 -23.55 18.46
N GLY A 146 -26.04 -23.23 17.17
CA GLY A 146 -27.27 -22.84 16.47
C GLY A 146 -27.59 -21.35 16.62
N ARG A 147 -28.72 -20.92 16.02
CA ARG A 147 -29.18 -19.53 16.05
C ARG A 147 -30.13 -19.31 17.22
N GLU A 148 -29.78 -18.38 18.09
CA GLU A 148 -30.68 -17.83 19.12
C GLU A 148 -30.64 -16.30 19.06
N GLU A 149 -31.80 -15.65 18.94
CA GLU A 149 -31.88 -14.19 18.76
C GLU A 149 -31.60 -13.38 20.04
N LYS A 150 -31.71 -14.02 21.22
CA LYS A 150 -31.56 -13.36 22.53
C LYS A 150 -30.57 -14.07 23.45
N GLY A 151 -29.40 -14.44 22.92
CA GLY A 151 -28.34 -15.12 23.67
C GLY A 151 -26.93 -14.61 23.37
N GLU A 152 -25.93 -15.31 23.90
CA GLU A 152 -24.49 -15.03 23.71
C GLU A 152 -23.97 -15.38 22.29
N VAL A 153 -24.84 -15.88 21.42
CA VAL A 153 -24.52 -16.28 20.03
C VAL A 153 -24.80 -15.18 18.99
N LYS A 154 -25.29 -14.01 19.44
CA LYS A 154 -25.54 -12.85 18.57
C LYS A 154 -24.24 -12.16 18.15
N LEU A 155 -24.32 -11.29 17.15
CA LEU A 155 -23.20 -10.39 16.84
C LEU A 155 -23.04 -9.36 17.95
N PHE A 156 -21.80 -9.12 18.34
CA PHE A 156 -21.43 -8.01 19.20
C PHE A 156 -20.52 -7.08 18.41
N SER A 157 -20.67 -5.77 18.56
CA SER A 157 -19.75 -4.80 17.97
C SER A 157 -19.54 -3.62 18.92
N PRO A 158 -18.38 -2.95 18.88
CA PRO A 158 -18.10 -1.81 19.75
C PRO A 158 -18.86 -0.57 19.25
N PRO A 159 -19.83 -0.02 19.99
CA PRO A 159 -20.63 1.14 19.53
C PRO A 159 -19.79 2.39 19.23
N GLN A 160 -18.63 2.52 19.87
CA GLN A 160 -17.67 3.60 19.65
C GLN A 160 -16.95 3.54 18.30
N ALA A 161 -17.01 2.42 17.58
CA ALA A 161 -16.33 2.24 16.29
C ALA A 161 -17.22 1.66 15.19
N VAL A 162 -18.40 1.10 15.54
CA VAL A 162 -19.36 0.52 14.60
C VAL A 162 -20.74 1.11 14.92
N SER A 163 -21.33 1.81 13.96
CA SER A 163 -22.66 2.39 14.11
C SER A 163 -23.75 1.31 14.16
N GLU A 164 -24.92 1.60 14.72
CA GLU A 164 -26.05 0.66 14.74
C GLU A 164 -26.48 0.25 13.33
N SER A 165 -26.42 1.16 12.36
CA SER A 165 -26.71 0.87 10.95
C SER A 165 -25.68 -0.07 10.34
N GLU A 166 -24.39 0.14 10.59
CA GLU A 166 -23.33 -0.78 10.14
C GLU A 166 -23.49 -2.15 10.80
N HIS A 167 -23.76 -2.19 12.10
CA HIS A 167 -24.03 -3.42 12.84
C HIS A 167 -25.18 -4.22 12.22
N ALA A 168 -26.32 -3.58 11.96
CA ALA A 168 -27.48 -4.22 11.35
C ALA A 168 -27.15 -4.80 9.97
N GLN A 169 -26.39 -4.07 9.14
CA GLN A 169 -25.96 -4.54 7.83
C GLN A 169 -25.04 -5.76 7.92
N ILE A 170 -24.10 -5.78 8.86
CA ILE A 170 -23.25 -6.95 9.12
C ILE A 170 -24.10 -8.14 9.55
N GLU A 171 -25.03 -7.93 10.48
CA GLU A 171 -25.90 -8.97 11.03
C GLU A 171 -26.68 -9.70 9.93
N THR A 172 -27.19 -8.98 8.92
CA THR A 172 -27.90 -9.59 7.77
C THR A 172 -27.05 -10.56 6.95
N LYS A 173 -25.71 -10.47 7.02
CA LYS A 173 -24.79 -11.33 6.26
C LYS A 173 -24.36 -12.57 7.01
N ILE A 174 -24.51 -12.60 8.35
CA ILE A 174 -23.96 -13.67 9.21
C ILE A 174 -24.48 -15.05 8.79
N ASP A 175 -25.77 -15.21 8.56
CA ASP A 175 -26.35 -16.51 8.20
C ASP A 175 -25.84 -17.02 6.84
N GLY A 176 -25.49 -16.11 5.92
CA GLY A 176 -24.79 -16.44 4.69
C GLY A 176 -23.40 -16.98 4.95
N PHE A 177 -22.65 -16.38 5.88
CA PHE A 177 -21.32 -16.85 6.28
C PHE A 177 -21.35 -18.19 6.99
N VAL A 178 -22.32 -18.41 7.88
CA VAL A 178 -22.51 -19.70 8.56
C VAL A 178 -22.76 -20.81 7.53
N ARG A 179 -23.69 -20.60 6.58
CA ARG A 179 -23.93 -21.56 5.49
C ARG A 179 -22.69 -21.85 4.67
N GLN A 180 -21.96 -20.81 4.25
CA GLN A 180 -20.71 -20.98 3.50
C GLN A 180 -19.66 -21.76 4.31
N PHE A 181 -19.49 -21.46 5.59
CA PHE A 181 -18.56 -22.20 6.45
C PHE A 181 -18.93 -23.69 6.53
N MET A 182 -20.22 -24.01 6.72
CA MET A 182 -20.70 -25.38 6.80
C MET A 182 -20.56 -26.14 5.47
N GLU A 183 -20.99 -25.53 4.35
CA GLU A 183 -21.04 -26.19 3.05
C GLU A 183 -19.65 -26.33 2.39
N ILE A 184 -18.80 -25.30 2.52
CA ILE A 184 -17.49 -25.24 1.84
C ILE A 184 -16.39 -25.84 2.70
N CYS A 185 -16.33 -25.49 3.98
CA CYS A 185 -15.24 -25.94 4.85
C CYS A 185 -15.53 -27.30 5.48
N LYS A 186 -16.81 -27.69 5.57
CA LYS A 186 -17.27 -28.95 6.18
C LYS A 186 -16.59 -29.22 7.53
N PRO A 187 -16.68 -28.28 8.49
CA PRO A 187 -15.98 -28.41 9.76
C PRO A 187 -16.50 -29.62 10.56
N ASN A 188 -15.61 -30.25 11.33
CA ASN A 188 -16.00 -31.28 12.30
C ASN A 188 -16.65 -30.61 13.52
N ILE A 189 -17.98 -30.44 13.49
CA ILE A 189 -18.73 -29.77 14.55
C ILE A 189 -18.58 -30.46 15.90
N SER A 190 -18.55 -31.79 15.95
CA SER A 190 -18.34 -32.53 17.20
C SER A 190 -16.98 -32.22 17.83
N GLU A 191 -15.93 -32.15 17.03
CA GLU A 191 -14.60 -31.74 17.51
C GLU A 191 -14.61 -30.29 17.98
N LEU A 192 -15.19 -29.37 17.21
CA LEU A 192 -15.28 -27.95 17.59
C LEU A 192 -16.08 -27.76 18.88
N ARG A 193 -17.20 -28.49 19.04
CA ARG A 193 -18.02 -28.49 20.27
C ARG A 193 -17.23 -29.01 21.47
N SER A 194 -16.34 -29.99 21.27
CA SER A 194 -15.46 -30.48 22.35
C SER A 194 -14.46 -29.43 22.83
N LYS A 195 -14.05 -28.50 21.95
CA LYS A 195 -13.12 -27.40 22.26
C LYS A 195 -13.84 -26.19 22.84
N LEU A 196 -15.06 -25.93 22.39
CA LEU A 196 -15.83 -24.74 22.75
C LEU A 196 -17.14 -25.12 23.45
N GLN A 197 -17.11 -25.09 24.79
CA GLN A 197 -18.25 -25.48 25.62
C GLN A 197 -19.29 -24.37 25.80
N LYS A 198 -18.85 -23.10 25.77
CA LYS A 198 -19.70 -21.90 25.84
C LYS A 198 -19.49 -21.00 24.62
N PRO A 199 -20.43 -20.12 24.27
CA PRO A 199 -20.23 -19.16 23.18
C PRO A 199 -19.03 -18.24 23.44
N LEU A 200 -18.40 -17.78 22.37
CA LEU A 200 -17.34 -16.77 22.39
C LEU A 200 -17.95 -15.37 22.49
N ARG A 201 -17.44 -14.52 23.37
CA ARG A 201 -17.88 -13.12 23.46
C ARG A 201 -16.72 -12.14 23.32
N PRO A 202 -16.72 -11.28 22.30
CA PRO A 202 -15.77 -10.18 22.17
C PRO A 202 -15.90 -9.17 23.33
N ILE A 203 -14.75 -8.74 23.87
CA ILE A 203 -14.62 -7.63 24.82
C ILE A 203 -13.51 -6.73 24.29
N TRP A 204 -13.68 -5.41 24.27
CA TRP A 204 -12.68 -4.52 23.69
C TRP A 204 -11.86 -3.79 24.76
N ALA A 205 -10.53 -3.89 24.64
CA ALA A 205 -9.59 -3.19 25.49
C ALA A 205 -8.73 -2.24 24.65
N THR A 206 -8.58 -1.01 25.11
CA THR A 206 -7.70 0.01 24.54
C THR A 206 -6.92 0.65 25.67
N GLN A 207 -5.86 1.40 25.36
CA GLN A 207 -5.08 2.16 26.35
C GLN A 207 -5.90 3.17 27.19
N LEU A 208 -7.13 3.50 26.77
CA LEU A 208 -8.05 4.36 27.54
C LEU A 208 -9.07 3.56 28.37
N SER A 209 -9.06 2.24 28.27
CA SER A 209 -9.97 1.37 29.01
C SER A 209 -9.50 1.24 30.45
N SER A 210 -10.43 1.35 31.41
CA SER A 210 -10.16 0.92 32.78
C SER A 210 -10.05 -0.60 32.82
N LEU A 211 -8.93 -1.11 33.34
CA LEU A 211 -8.74 -2.54 33.54
C LEU A 211 -9.39 -2.98 34.86
N PRO A 212 -9.91 -4.22 34.94
CA PRO A 212 -10.47 -4.73 36.17
C PRO A 212 -9.39 -4.90 37.25
N ASP A 213 -9.72 -4.59 38.50
CA ASP A 213 -8.79 -4.75 39.64
C ASP A 213 -8.49 -6.22 39.96
N SER A 214 -9.39 -7.13 39.57
CA SER A 214 -9.26 -8.58 39.72
C SER A 214 -9.87 -9.31 38.53
N ALA A 215 -9.32 -10.48 38.19
CA ALA A 215 -9.78 -11.32 37.08
C ALA A 215 -11.31 -11.54 37.12
N PRO A 216 -12.07 -11.06 36.12
CA PRO A 216 -13.52 -11.23 36.11
C PRO A 216 -13.92 -12.67 35.80
N SER A 217 -15.03 -13.13 36.39
CA SER A 217 -15.64 -14.42 36.07
C SER A 217 -16.70 -14.28 34.98
N PHE A 218 -16.65 -15.17 33.98
CA PHE A 218 -17.59 -15.22 32.85
C PHE A 218 -18.30 -16.58 32.80
N PRO A 219 -19.42 -16.75 33.54
CA PRO A 219 -20.10 -18.05 33.62
C PRO A 219 -20.76 -18.47 32.31
N ASP A 220 -21.24 -17.52 31.50
CA ASP A 220 -22.10 -17.81 30.34
C ASP A 220 -21.36 -17.88 29.00
N PHE A 221 -20.11 -17.39 28.95
CA PHE A 221 -19.34 -17.29 27.71
C PHE A 221 -17.83 -17.36 27.95
N HIS A 222 -17.07 -17.61 26.89
CA HIS A 222 -15.62 -17.48 26.88
C HIS A 222 -15.22 -16.08 26.37
N PRO A 223 -14.55 -15.24 27.18
CA PRO A 223 -14.14 -13.90 26.76
C PRO A 223 -13.03 -13.98 25.71
N ILE A 224 -13.22 -13.25 24.61
CA ILE A 224 -12.18 -12.93 23.65
C ILE A 224 -11.88 -11.43 23.79
N VAL A 225 -10.86 -11.09 24.58
CA VAL A 225 -10.45 -9.71 24.83
C VAL A 225 -9.66 -9.21 23.63
N LEU A 226 -10.28 -8.35 22.83
CA LEU A 226 -9.73 -7.72 21.64
C LEU A 226 -8.96 -6.47 22.05
N CYS A 227 -7.66 -6.63 22.21
CA CYS A 227 -6.78 -5.61 22.76
C CYS A 227 -6.08 -4.82 21.65
N THR A 228 -6.38 -3.53 21.56
CA THR A 228 -5.62 -2.60 20.72
C THR A 228 -4.39 -2.13 21.48
N ALA A 229 -3.21 -2.54 21.01
CA ALA A 229 -1.94 -2.25 21.70
C ALA A 229 -1.65 -0.76 21.81
N SER A 230 -1.75 -0.05 20.68
CA SER A 230 -1.34 1.34 20.60
C SER A 230 -2.42 2.31 21.05
N ARG A 231 -2.02 3.35 21.78
CA ARG A 231 -2.92 4.44 22.14
C ARG A 231 -3.24 5.30 20.92
N ARG A 232 -4.47 5.83 20.88
CA ARG A 232 -4.90 6.72 19.80
C ARG A 232 -4.23 8.09 19.92
N VAL A 233 -3.50 8.50 18.90
CA VAL A 233 -2.94 9.86 18.78
C VAL A 233 -3.98 10.79 18.15
N ARG A 234 -4.43 11.81 18.90
CA ARG A 234 -5.38 12.84 18.43
C ARG A 234 -4.62 14.05 17.88
N GLY A 235 -3.84 13.86 16.82
CA GLY A 235 -2.95 14.91 16.31
C GLY A 235 -1.90 14.38 15.33
N ALA A 236 -0.80 15.11 15.15
CA ALA A 236 0.38 14.63 14.42
C ALA A 236 1.34 13.91 15.39
N GLU A 237 1.92 12.79 14.97
CA GLU A 237 2.84 11.99 15.81
C GLU A 237 4.07 12.77 16.30
N ALA A 238 4.47 13.83 15.57
CA ALA A 238 5.52 14.75 16.00
C ALA A 238 5.21 15.50 17.31
N SER A 239 3.94 15.55 17.73
CA SER A 239 3.51 16.14 19.02
C SER A 239 3.58 15.17 20.20
N GLU A 240 3.92 13.90 19.95
CA GLU A 240 3.86 12.81 20.93
C GLU A 240 5.24 12.44 21.51
N SER A 241 6.22 13.35 21.41
CA SER A 241 7.57 13.18 21.96
C SER A 241 8.26 11.87 21.54
N GLY A 242 8.07 11.46 20.28
CA GLY A 242 8.69 10.25 19.71
C GLY A 242 7.84 8.98 19.80
N TYR A 243 6.64 9.01 20.37
CA TYR A 243 5.72 7.87 20.30
C TYR A 243 5.03 7.76 18.93
N ILE A 244 4.90 6.53 18.42
CA ILE A 244 4.30 6.20 17.13
C ILE A 244 3.15 5.21 17.33
N GLN A 245 1.95 5.64 16.99
CA GLN A 245 0.76 4.78 17.07
C GLN A 245 0.85 3.67 16.02
N GLY A 246 0.73 2.40 16.45
CA GLY A 246 0.74 1.26 15.54
C GLY A 246 2.10 1.05 14.89
N ALA A 247 3.18 1.30 15.64
CA ALA A 247 4.56 1.27 15.17
C ALA A 247 4.94 0.00 14.37
N ALA A 248 4.33 -1.14 14.68
CA ALA A 248 4.60 -2.41 14.01
C ALA A 248 3.67 -2.75 12.82
N ASP A 249 2.65 -1.93 12.53
CA ASP A 249 1.65 -2.23 11.49
C ASP A 249 2.21 -2.14 10.04
N ASP A 250 3.26 -1.33 9.83
CA ASP A 250 4.14 -1.30 8.64
C ASP A 250 5.59 -1.66 8.97
N HIS A 251 5.82 -2.66 9.81
CA HIS A 251 7.19 -3.12 10.08
C HIS A 251 7.99 -3.42 8.80
N GLU A 252 7.34 -3.80 7.69
CA GLU A 252 8.03 -4.02 6.42
C GLU A 252 8.71 -2.75 5.85
N ALA A 253 8.28 -1.55 6.25
CA ALA A 253 8.81 -0.28 5.76
C ALA A 253 10.04 0.23 6.55
N TRP A 254 10.30 -0.30 7.74
CA TRP A 254 11.34 0.24 8.65
C TRP A 254 12.17 -0.80 9.39
N SER A 255 11.73 -2.06 9.50
CA SER A 255 12.38 -3.07 10.36
C SER A 255 13.76 -3.51 9.87
N HIS A 256 14.14 -3.20 8.61
CA HIS A 256 15.38 -3.70 8.00
C HIS A 256 15.54 -5.23 8.10
N GLY A 257 14.43 -5.97 8.10
CA GLY A 257 14.41 -7.43 8.23
C GLY A 257 14.38 -7.94 9.67
N LEU A 258 14.47 -7.06 10.67
CA LEU A 258 14.30 -7.41 12.09
C LEU A 258 12.96 -8.12 12.32
N THR A 259 13.00 -9.25 13.01
CA THR A 259 11.80 -10.02 13.39
C THR A 259 11.40 -9.72 14.83
N PRO A 260 10.12 -9.94 15.23
CA PRO A 260 9.71 -9.78 16.63
C PRO A 260 10.56 -10.60 17.61
N THR A 261 10.86 -11.86 17.27
CA THR A 261 11.65 -12.75 18.14
C THR A 261 13.06 -12.19 18.34
N LEU A 262 13.71 -11.75 17.25
CA LEU A 262 15.06 -11.20 17.31
C LEU A 262 15.09 -9.86 18.07
N PHE A 263 14.08 -9.02 17.85
CA PHE A 263 13.90 -7.78 18.60
C PHE A 263 13.82 -8.05 20.10
N TRP A 264 12.93 -8.94 20.55
CA TRP A 264 12.76 -9.22 21.97
C TRP A 264 13.99 -9.89 22.59
N LYS A 265 14.66 -10.77 21.85
CA LYS A 265 15.91 -11.42 22.29
C LYS A 265 17.06 -10.43 22.50
N HIS A 266 17.14 -9.39 21.66
CA HIS A 266 18.20 -8.38 21.71
C HIS A 266 17.70 -6.99 22.11
N LYS A 267 16.57 -6.93 22.83
CA LYS A 267 15.86 -5.69 23.18
C LYS A 267 16.80 -4.65 23.78
N ASP A 268 17.52 -5.01 24.83
CA ASP A 268 18.38 -4.05 25.56
C ASP A 268 19.53 -3.52 24.71
N ALA A 269 20.09 -4.35 23.82
CA ALA A 269 21.15 -3.93 22.92
C ALA A 269 20.62 -2.96 21.85
N LEU A 270 19.47 -3.28 21.23
CA LEU A 270 18.82 -2.42 20.25
C LEU A 270 18.39 -1.08 20.86
N MET A 271 17.83 -1.10 22.06
CA MET A 271 17.38 0.12 22.75
C MET A 271 18.54 1.03 23.22
N LYS A 272 19.74 0.48 23.46
CA LYS A 272 20.94 1.26 23.85
C LYS A 272 21.76 1.78 22.67
N THR A 273 21.54 1.25 21.48
CA THR A 273 22.31 1.61 20.28
C THR A 273 21.83 2.95 19.72
N SER A 274 22.76 3.76 19.21
CA SER A 274 22.45 5.06 18.59
C SER A 274 21.59 4.88 17.33
N GLU A 275 20.76 5.85 16.97
CA GLU A 275 19.89 5.76 15.79
C GLU A 275 20.68 5.48 14.49
N GLU A 276 21.89 6.02 14.38
CA GLU A 276 22.78 5.84 13.23
C GLU A 276 23.33 4.40 13.13
N ASP A 277 23.56 3.74 14.26
CA ASP A 277 24.18 2.41 14.35
C ASP A 277 23.16 1.26 14.37
N VAL A 278 21.88 1.53 14.66
CA VAL A 278 20.83 0.50 14.75
C VAL A 278 20.71 -0.33 13.46
N PRO A 279 20.71 0.23 12.24
CA PRO A 279 20.64 -0.59 11.02
C PRO A 279 21.81 -1.57 10.88
N ALA A 280 23.03 -1.15 11.21
CA ALA A 280 24.22 -2.01 11.17
C ALA A 280 24.14 -3.11 12.24
N LEU A 281 23.62 -2.80 13.43
CA LEU A 281 23.35 -3.79 14.46
C LEU A 281 22.33 -4.84 13.99
N ILE A 282 21.22 -4.41 13.38
CA ILE A 282 20.20 -5.32 12.85
C ILE A 282 20.82 -6.26 11.80
N GLU A 283 21.61 -5.73 10.86
CA GLU A 283 22.29 -6.55 9.85
C GLU A 283 23.20 -7.60 10.47
N ARG A 284 23.98 -7.22 11.50
CA ARG A 284 24.83 -8.16 12.24
C ARG A 284 24.00 -9.23 12.96
N LEU A 285 22.94 -8.85 13.65
CA LEU A 285 22.05 -9.78 14.35
C LEU A 285 21.39 -10.78 13.40
N LEU A 286 20.99 -10.34 12.21
CA LEU A 286 20.44 -11.22 11.17
C LEU A 286 21.47 -12.23 10.66
N LYS A 287 22.75 -11.84 10.55
CA LYS A 287 23.84 -12.76 10.19
C LYS A 287 24.14 -13.77 11.30
N GLU A 288 24.07 -13.35 12.56
CA GLU A 288 24.29 -14.20 13.73
C GLU A 288 23.12 -15.17 13.97
N GLU A 289 21.87 -14.75 13.74
CA GLU A 289 20.67 -15.59 13.88
C GLU A 289 20.47 -16.54 12.70
N GLY A 290 21.03 -16.21 11.53
CA GLY A 290 21.18 -17.11 10.40
C GLY A 290 22.06 -18.34 10.67
N GLY A 291 22.18 -18.80 11.93
CA GLY A 291 22.69 -20.10 12.36
C GLY A 291 21.63 -20.98 13.03
N SER A 292 20.37 -20.53 13.16
CA SER A 292 19.29 -21.34 13.73
C SER A 292 18.63 -22.23 12.68
N SER A 293 18.65 -23.56 12.90
CA SER A 293 18.01 -24.54 12.03
C SER A 293 16.54 -24.19 11.78
N ALA A 294 16.12 -24.20 10.51
CA ALA A 294 14.72 -24.05 10.15
C ALA A 294 13.87 -25.17 10.79
N VAL A 295 12.70 -24.81 11.32
CA VAL A 295 11.75 -25.76 11.93
C VAL A 295 10.68 -26.11 10.91
N ALA A 296 10.40 -27.40 10.75
CA ALA A 296 9.36 -27.87 9.85
C ALA A 296 8.00 -27.88 10.55
N SER A 297 6.99 -27.27 9.91
CA SER A 297 5.61 -27.26 10.37
C SER A 297 4.86 -28.46 9.80
N LEU A 298 4.41 -29.39 10.66
CA LEU A 298 3.50 -30.47 10.27
C LEU A 298 2.14 -29.90 9.89
N ILE A 299 1.62 -30.33 8.74
CA ILE A 299 0.31 -29.90 8.23
C ILE A 299 -0.77 -30.89 8.62
N LYS A 300 -1.55 -30.54 9.64
CA LYS A 300 -2.72 -31.31 10.09
C LYS A 300 -3.87 -31.15 9.10
N PRO A 301 -4.75 -32.17 8.94
CA PRO A 301 -4.79 -33.46 9.63
C PRO A 301 -3.79 -34.49 9.13
N THR A 302 -2.88 -34.17 8.20
CA THR A 302 -1.86 -35.13 7.79
C THR A 302 -0.90 -35.44 8.94
N SER A 303 -0.29 -36.62 8.90
CA SER A 303 0.75 -37.05 9.84
C SER A 303 2.16 -37.03 9.26
N LYS A 304 2.30 -36.66 7.98
CA LYS A 304 3.55 -36.83 7.22
C LYS A 304 4.01 -35.60 6.43
N LEU A 305 3.11 -34.69 6.07
CA LEU A 305 3.46 -33.54 5.23
C LEU A 305 3.94 -32.37 6.08
N HIS A 306 5.14 -31.89 5.77
CA HIS A 306 5.78 -30.81 6.48
C HIS A 306 6.19 -29.68 5.53
N ILE A 307 6.08 -28.44 6.01
CA ILE A 307 6.49 -27.23 5.29
C ILE A 307 7.61 -26.53 6.07
N SER A 308 8.68 -26.11 5.40
CA SER A 308 9.73 -25.32 6.06
C SER A 308 10.44 -24.34 5.12
N ALA A 309 11.25 -23.46 5.70
CA ALA A 309 12.28 -22.73 4.97
C ALA A 309 13.35 -23.71 4.47
N SER A 310 13.99 -23.42 3.34
CA SER A 310 15.03 -24.30 2.77
C SER A 310 16.40 -24.08 3.39
N ASP A 311 16.66 -22.85 3.84
CA ASP A 311 17.94 -22.49 4.43
C ASP A 311 18.12 -23.18 5.79
N GLN A 312 19.30 -23.75 6.01
CA GLN A 312 19.67 -24.46 7.25
C GLN A 312 18.68 -25.52 7.76
N MET A 313 17.83 -26.06 6.87
CA MET A 313 16.87 -27.09 7.23
C MET A 313 17.56 -28.43 7.51
N ASN A 314 17.31 -29.03 8.68
CA ASN A 314 17.73 -30.41 8.92
C ASN A 314 16.87 -31.38 8.09
N LEU A 315 17.48 -32.08 7.14
CA LEU A 315 16.77 -33.01 6.25
C LEU A 315 16.60 -34.41 6.87
N ALA A 316 17.25 -34.69 8.00
CA ALA A 316 17.15 -35.99 8.66
C ALA A 316 15.72 -36.28 9.11
N GLY A 317 15.25 -37.51 8.89
CA GLY A 317 13.88 -37.93 9.21
C GLY A 317 12.83 -37.67 8.12
N PHE A 318 13.24 -37.11 6.97
CA PHE A 318 12.39 -36.96 5.79
C PHE A 318 12.81 -37.96 4.70
N GLU A 319 11.87 -38.84 4.31
CA GLU A 319 12.10 -39.82 3.25
C GLU A 319 12.00 -39.15 1.87
N VAL A 320 11.11 -38.17 1.75
CA VAL A 320 10.80 -37.45 0.51
C VAL A 320 11.01 -35.95 0.73
N VAL A 321 11.80 -35.32 -0.14
CA VAL A 321 12.04 -33.87 -0.12
C VAL A 321 11.67 -33.25 -1.46
N VAL A 322 10.86 -32.19 -1.42
CA VAL A 322 10.56 -31.33 -2.57
C VAL A 322 11.07 -29.92 -2.26
N SER A 323 12.00 -29.41 -3.05
CA SER A 323 12.54 -28.05 -2.87
C SER A 323 12.12 -27.12 -4.00
N CYS A 324 11.59 -25.95 -3.64
CA CYS A 324 11.25 -24.86 -4.56
C CYS A 324 12.29 -23.75 -4.39
N THR A 325 13.48 -23.97 -4.94
CA THR A 325 14.68 -23.14 -4.70
C THR A 325 15.38 -22.80 -6.03
N PRO A 326 16.19 -21.72 -6.09
CA PRO A 326 16.97 -21.41 -7.29
C PRO A 326 17.94 -22.55 -7.64
N GLU A 327 18.63 -23.06 -6.61
CA GLU A 327 19.62 -24.14 -6.71
C GLU A 327 19.15 -25.40 -5.96
N PRO A 328 19.55 -26.60 -6.41
CA PRO A 328 19.23 -27.85 -5.73
C PRO A 328 20.03 -28.02 -4.43
N PHE A 329 19.58 -28.91 -3.55
CA PHE A 329 20.42 -29.37 -2.43
C PHE A 329 21.57 -30.25 -2.94
N ALA A 330 22.73 -30.14 -2.30
CA ALA A 330 23.88 -30.97 -2.61
C ALA A 330 23.55 -32.46 -2.39
N THR A 331 23.99 -33.31 -3.32
CA THR A 331 23.75 -34.76 -3.28
C THR A 331 24.31 -35.42 -2.03
N SER A 332 25.45 -34.94 -1.49
CA SER A 332 26.03 -35.41 -0.24
C SER A 332 25.08 -35.21 0.94
N ARG A 333 24.55 -33.98 1.10
CA ARG A 333 23.61 -33.61 2.16
C ARG A 333 22.34 -34.48 2.14
N LEU A 334 21.82 -34.77 0.94
CA LEU A 334 20.63 -35.63 0.78
C LEU A 334 20.93 -37.08 1.21
N LYS A 335 22.10 -37.62 0.82
CA LYS A 335 22.53 -38.98 1.19
C LYS A 335 22.79 -39.10 2.69
N GLU A 336 23.51 -38.15 3.28
CA GLU A 336 23.81 -38.11 4.72
C GLU A 336 22.54 -38.03 5.57
N ALA A 337 21.54 -37.29 5.11
CA ALA A 337 20.24 -37.18 5.77
C ALA A 337 19.32 -38.41 5.56
N GLY A 338 19.69 -39.36 4.71
CA GLY A 338 18.87 -40.54 4.40
C GLY A 338 17.64 -40.24 3.53
N VAL A 339 17.67 -39.16 2.74
CA VAL A 339 16.58 -38.82 1.82
C VAL A 339 16.56 -39.82 0.66
N LYS A 340 15.45 -40.53 0.48
CA LYS A 340 15.32 -41.55 -0.56
C LYS A 340 14.83 -40.99 -1.90
N ARG A 341 13.98 -39.96 -1.85
CA ARG A 341 13.36 -39.36 -3.04
C ARG A 341 13.47 -37.85 -2.96
N TYR A 342 14.05 -37.23 -3.98
CA TYR A 342 14.24 -35.79 -4.05
C TYR A 342 13.71 -35.22 -5.36
N LEU A 343 12.94 -34.14 -5.27
CA LEU A 343 12.51 -33.34 -6.42
C LEU A 343 12.94 -31.88 -6.24
N HIS A 344 13.73 -31.39 -7.18
CA HIS A 344 14.07 -29.97 -7.27
C HIS A 344 13.14 -29.27 -8.26
N LEU A 345 12.27 -28.41 -7.76
CA LEU A 345 11.49 -27.46 -8.56
C LEU A 345 12.31 -26.17 -8.67
N LYS A 346 12.88 -25.92 -9.85
CA LYS A 346 13.75 -24.76 -10.08
C LYS A 346 12.91 -23.48 -10.09
N CYS A 347 12.93 -22.74 -9.00
CA CYS A 347 12.14 -21.52 -8.83
C CYS A 347 12.99 -20.37 -8.29
N GLN A 348 12.83 -19.19 -8.88
CA GLN A 348 13.40 -17.96 -8.33
C GLN A 348 12.72 -17.53 -7.03
N VAL A 349 13.24 -16.50 -6.37
CA VAL A 349 12.61 -15.91 -5.17
C VAL A 349 11.48 -14.94 -5.54
N GLY A 350 10.51 -14.78 -4.62
CA GLY A 350 9.42 -13.81 -4.75
C GLY A 350 8.49 -14.07 -5.93
N LYS A 351 7.99 -12.99 -6.55
CA LYS A 351 6.95 -13.05 -7.59
C LYS A 351 7.38 -13.82 -8.85
N LEU A 352 8.67 -13.77 -9.21
CA LEU A 352 9.21 -14.55 -10.33
C LEU A 352 9.14 -16.05 -10.03
N GLY A 353 9.45 -16.43 -8.79
CA GLY A 353 9.28 -17.79 -8.30
C GLY A 353 7.86 -18.32 -8.42
N SER A 354 6.85 -17.49 -8.15
CA SER A 354 5.45 -17.90 -8.32
C SER A 354 5.13 -18.23 -9.78
N ARG A 355 5.71 -17.51 -10.75
CA ARG A 355 5.54 -17.78 -12.18
C ARG A 355 6.24 -19.09 -12.56
N ASP A 356 7.48 -19.25 -12.13
CA ASP A 356 8.26 -20.47 -12.40
C ASP A 356 7.55 -21.69 -11.80
N LEU A 357 6.97 -21.56 -10.61
CA LEU A 357 6.22 -22.63 -9.95
C LEU A 357 5.09 -23.19 -10.83
N ARG A 358 4.41 -22.35 -11.64
CA ARG A 358 3.36 -22.82 -12.56
C ARG A 358 3.90 -23.86 -13.57
N THR A 359 5.11 -23.65 -14.08
CA THR A 359 5.72 -24.57 -15.05
C THR A 359 6.41 -25.75 -14.39
N GLN A 360 6.84 -25.60 -13.14
CA GLN A 360 7.53 -26.66 -12.39
C GLN A 360 6.57 -27.66 -11.71
N LEU A 361 5.42 -27.20 -11.20
CA LEU A 361 4.46 -28.04 -10.46
C LEU A 361 4.01 -29.33 -11.17
N PRO A 362 3.82 -29.39 -12.51
CA PRO A 362 3.45 -30.63 -13.19
C PRO A 362 4.44 -31.79 -12.97
N GLN A 363 5.72 -31.49 -12.66
CA GLN A 363 6.72 -32.51 -12.35
C GLN A 363 6.38 -33.33 -11.09
N LEU A 364 5.52 -32.82 -10.19
CA LEU A 364 5.02 -33.58 -9.05
C LEU A 364 4.31 -34.87 -9.49
N LEU A 365 3.55 -34.81 -10.59
CA LEU A 365 2.81 -35.96 -11.10
C LEU A 365 3.76 -37.08 -11.54
N GLN A 366 4.82 -36.73 -12.29
CA GLN A 366 5.85 -37.68 -12.73
C GLN A 366 6.68 -38.18 -11.54
N PHE A 367 6.98 -37.30 -10.59
CA PHE A 367 7.77 -37.65 -9.42
C PHE A 367 7.08 -38.69 -8.56
N PHE A 368 5.82 -38.46 -8.16
CA PHE A 368 5.09 -39.41 -7.32
C PHE A 368 4.68 -40.68 -8.05
N SER A 369 4.40 -40.63 -9.36
CA SER A 369 4.11 -41.84 -10.14
C SER A 369 5.32 -42.78 -10.30
N SER A 370 6.54 -42.26 -10.13
CA SER A 370 7.77 -43.06 -10.13
C SER A 370 8.01 -43.88 -8.85
N PHE A 371 7.10 -43.79 -7.87
CA PHE A 371 7.25 -44.48 -6.60
C PHE A 371 6.74 -45.92 -6.73
N GLU A 372 7.65 -46.89 -6.68
CA GLU A 372 7.31 -48.31 -6.74
C GLU A 372 6.53 -48.78 -5.49
N THR A 373 6.75 -48.11 -4.35
CA THR A 373 6.06 -48.37 -3.09
C THR A 373 5.56 -47.06 -2.48
N PRO A 374 4.40 -47.06 -1.80
CA PRO A 374 3.92 -45.88 -1.08
C PRO A 374 4.95 -45.40 -0.04
N THR A 375 5.13 -44.08 0.06
CA THR A 375 6.05 -43.52 1.05
C THR A 375 5.59 -43.81 2.48
N THR A 376 6.50 -44.37 3.28
CA THR A 376 6.22 -44.71 4.68
C THR A 376 6.69 -43.60 5.63
N GLY A 377 7.67 -42.81 5.22
CA GLY A 377 8.23 -41.70 5.98
C GLY A 377 7.59 -40.34 5.73
N ASN A 378 8.25 -39.30 6.24
CA ASN A 378 7.78 -37.92 6.16
C ASN A 378 8.14 -37.28 4.82
N ILE A 379 7.26 -36.38 4.37
CA ILE A 379 7.41 -35.56 3.18
C ILE A 379 7.71 -34.12 3.61
N LEU A 380 8.83 -33.57 3.16
CA LEU A 380 9.18 -32.17 3.37
C LEU A 380 9.02 -31.38 2.07
N VAL A 381 8.31 -30.25 2.14
CA VAL A 381 8.24 -29.25 1.07
C VAL A 381 8.88 -27.96 1.57
N CYS A 382 9.89 -27.46 0.88
CA CYS A 382 10.63 -26.29 1.33
C CYS A 382 10.88 -25.25 0.23
N CYS A 383 10.99 -23.99 0.62
CA CYS A 383 11.40 -22.87 -0.23
C CYS A 383 12.16 -21.86 0.63
N PRO A 384 12.84 -20.84 0.08
CA PRO A 384 13.68 -19.94 0.88
C PRO A 384 12.99 -19.31 2.09
N THR A 385 11.74 -18.89 1.94
CA THR A 385 10.95 -18.28 3.04
C THR A 385 10.16 -19.27 3.88
N GLY A 386 9.92 -20.48 3.37
CA GLY A 386 8.98 -21.45 3.94
C GLY A 386 7.50 -21.03 3.98
N LYS A 387 7.15 -19.86 3.45
CA LYS A 387 5.82 -19.24 3.61
C LYS A 387 5.05 -19.02 2.31
N ASP A 388 5.67 -19.25 1.15
CA ASP A 388 5.07 -18.95 -0.16
C ASP A 388 5.08 -20.14 -1.12
N LEU A 389 6.17 -20.38 -1.85
CA LEU A 389 6.21 -21.43 -2.90
C LEU A 389 6.07 -22.84 -2.33
N SER A 390 6.66 -23.10 -1.16
CA SER A 390 6.50 -24.37 -0.45
C SER A 390 5.05 -24.60 -0.02
N VAL A 391 4.35 -23.54 0.37
CA VAL A 391 2.93 -23.58 0.72
C VAL A 391 2.07 -23.89 -0.50
N GLY A 392 2.36 -23.26 -1.65
CA GLY A 392 1.69 -23.57 -2.92
C GLY A 392 1.92 -25.02 -3.37
N THR A 393 3.14 -25.52 -3.23
CA THR A 393 3.51 -26.89 -3.60
C THR A 393 2.89 -27.92 -2.66
N ALA A 394 2.93 -27.69 -1.35
CA ALA A 394 2.25 -28.53 -0.37
C ALA A 394 0.73 -28.53 -0.59
N LEU A 395 0.13 -27.40 -0.96
CA LEU A 395 -1.28 -27.33 -1.35
C LEU A 395 -1.59 -28.23 -2.56
N ALA A 396 -0.72 -28.24 -3.58
CA ALA A 396 -0.88 -29.14 -4.71
C ALA A 396 -0.80 -30.61 -4.28
N VAL A 397 0.14 -30.97 -3.39
CA VAL A 397 0.23 -32.33 -2.80
C VAL A 397 -1.05 -32.69 -2.05
N LEU A 398 -1.59 -31.77 -1.23
CA LEU A 398 -2.84 -31.99 -0.51
C LEU A 398 -4.03 -32.23 -1.45
N CYS A 399 -4.13 -31.44 -2.53
CA CYS A 399 -5.22 -31.60 -3.49
C CYS A 399 -5.10 -32.89 -4.31
N LEU A 400 -3.89 -33.27 -4.71
CA LEU A 400 -3.66 -34.40 -5.60
C LEU A 400 -3.64 -35.75 -4.86
N TYR A 401 -3.07 -35.82 -3.65
CA TYR A 401 -2.69 -37.10 -3.04
C TYR A 401 -3.26 -37.31 -1.64
N THR A 402 -4.15 -36.45 -1.15
CA THR A 402 -4.66 -36.55 0.23
C THR A 402 -6.17 -36.79 0.25
N ASN A 403 -6.61 -37.73 1.10
CA ASN A 403 -8.03 -38.00 1.35
C ASN A 403 -8.61 -37.05 2.43
N GLU A 404 -9.88 -37.19 2.80
CA GLU A 404 -10.51 -36.31 3.79
C GLU A 404 -9.96 -36.48 5.23
N ASP A 405 -9.41 -37.65 5.56
CA ASP A 405 -8.82 -37.93 6.88
C ASP A 405 -7.36 -37.45 7.02
N GLY A 406 -6.79 -36.85 5.97
CA GLY A 406 -5.39 -36.42 5.96
C GLY A 406 -4.39 -37.53 5.62
N LYS A 407 -4.85 -38.72 5.23
CA LYS A 407 -3.98 -39.80 4.73
C LYS A 407 -3.49 -39.45 3.34
N ILE A 408 -2.17 -39.48 3.18
CA ILE A 408 -1.49 -39.23 1.91
C ILE A 408 -1.28 -40.57 1.20
N ASP A 409 -1.75 -40.66 -0.04
CA ASP A 409 -1.54 -41.77 -0.96
C ASP A 409 -0.92 -41.25 -2.26
N THR A 410 0.39 -41.42 -2.40
CA THR A 410 1.15 -40.96 -3.57
C THR A 410 1.03 -41.89 -4.77
N SER A 411 0.41 -43.07 -4.62
CA SER A 411 0.27 -44.05 -5.71
C SER A 411 -0.79 -43.65 -6.73
N LYS A 412 -1.78 -42.86 -6.32
CA LYS A 412 -2.89 -42.42 -7.17
C LYS A 412 -3.17 -40.93 -6.98
N SER A 413 -2.98 -40.15 -8.03
CA SER A 413 -3.43 -38.76 -8.06
C SER A 413 -4.95 -38.69 -8.22
N ARG A 414 -5.57 -37.73 -7.53
CA ARG A 414 -6.97 -37.35 -7.71
C ARG A 414 -7.21 -36.84 -9.13
N GLU A 415 -8.35 -37.20 -9.70
CA GLU A 415 -8.72 -36.75 -11.04
C GLU A 415 -9.01 -35.25 -11.05
N ALA A 416 -8.64 -34.57 -12.13
CA ALA A 416 -8.79 -33.13 -12.27
C ALA A 416 -10.23 -32.66 -12.07
N LYS A 417 -11.22 -33.44 -12.55
CA LYS A 417 -12.66 -33.15 -12.44
C LYS A 417 -13.14 -33.01 -10.99
N ASP A 418 -12.45 -33.66 -10.04
CA ASP A 418 -12.79 -33.64 -8.62
C ASP A 418 -12.10 -32.48 -7.87
N ILE A 419 -11.24 -31.71 -8.55
CA ILE A 419 -10.47 -30.61 -7.97
C ILE A 419 -11.10 -29.28 -8.40
N GLY A 420 -12.06 -28.79 -7.60
CA GLY A 420 -12.66 -27.47 -7.79
C GLY A 420 -12.00 -26.37 -6.95
N LYS A 421 -12.30 -25.09 -7.28
CA LYS A 421 -11.85 -23.92 -6.48
C LYS A 421 -12.24 -24.01 -5.01
N VAL A 422 -13.41 -24.58 -4.71
CA VAL A 422 -13.91 -24.80 -3.35
C VAL A 422 -13.01 -25.81 -2.62
N PHE A 423 -12.73 -26.94 -3.25
CA PHE A 423 -11.85 -27.98 -2.71
C PHE A 423 -10.43 -27.46 -2.45
N ILE A 424 -9.84 -26.70 -3.37
CA ILE A 424 -8.52 -26.07 -3.17
C ILE A 424 -8.53 -25.13 -1.96
N LYS A 425 -9.59 -24.34 -1.78
CA LYS A 425 -9.74 -23.48 -0.59
C LYS A 425 -9.82 -24.30 0.70
N GLN A 426 -10.59 -25.40 0.69
CA GLN A 426 -10.70 -26.32 1.82
C GLN A 426 -9.32 -26.89 2.20
N ARG A 427 -8.55 -27.39 1.24
CA ARG A 427 -7.19 -27.91 1.49
C ARG A 427 -6.20 -26.86 1.95
N LEU A 428 -6.33 -25.63 1.48
CA LEU A 428 -5.51 -24.53 1.98
C LEU A 428 -5.83 -24.17 3.44
N SER A 429 -7.09 -24.32 3.86
CA SER A 429 -7.48 -24.08 5.26
C SER A 429 -6.76 -25.00 6.24
N TRP A 430 -6.39 -26.21 5.81
CA TRP A 430 -5.61 -27.16 6.61
C TRP A 430 -4.20 -26.63 6.90
N ILE A 431 -3.57 -26.00 5.91
CA ILE A 431 -2.25 -25.39 6.05
C ILE A 431 -2.33 -24.18 7.01
N THR A 432 -3.25 -23.26 6.75
CA THR A 432 -3.36 -22.01 7.53
C THR A 432 -3.82 -22.24 8.97
N THR A 433 -4.60 -23.29 9.23
CA THR A 433 -4.99 -23.69 10.59
C THR A 433 -3.86 -24.41 11.33
N SER A 434 -3.00 -25.13 10.61
CA SER A 434 -1.82 -25.78 11.21
C SER A 434 -0.75 -24.77 11.62
N ASN A 435 -0.53 -23.74 10.80
CA ASN A 435 0.34 -22.63 11.13
C ASN A 435 -0.14 -21.35 10.40
N PRO A 436 -0.64 -20.33 11.13
CA PRO A 436 -1.19 -19.10 10.53
C PRO A 436 -0.19 -18.29 9.70
N ALA A 437 1.11 -18.48 9.91
CA ALA A 437 2.15 -17.84 9.12
C ALA A 437 2.30 -18.43 7.70
N LEU A 438 1.74 -19.62 7.44
CA LEU A 438 1.80 -20.32 6.16
C LEU A 438 0.64 -19.88 5.25
N ASN A 439 0.78 -18.70 4.65
CA ASN A 439 -0.22 -18.14 3.76
C ASN A 439 0.42 -17.70 2.44
N PRO A 440 0.17 -18.40 1.32
CA PRO A 440 0.86 -18.15 0.07
C PRO A 440 0.40 -16.84 -0.55
N SER A 441 1.27 -16.23 -1.37
CA SER A 441 0.94 -15.03 -2.10
C SER A 441 -0.21 -15.27 -3.10
N ARG A 442 -0.91 -14.20 -3.48
CA ARG A 442 -1.96 -14.27 -4.51
C ARG A 442 -1.43 -14.84 -5.82
N THR A 443 -0.21 -14.48 -6.19
CA THR A 443 0.45 -14.95 -7.42
C THR A 443 0.75 -16.45 -7.33
N THR A 444 1.31 -16.93 -6.22
CA THR A 444 1.56 -18.37 -6.00
C THR A 444 0.26 -19.17 -6.08
N LEU A 445 -0.82 -18.70 -5.45
CA LEU A 445 -2.12 -19.36 -5.53
C LEU A 445 -2.68 -19.37 -6.96
N GLN A 446 -2.52 -18.29 -7.72
CA GLN A 446 -2.92 -18.24 -9.13
C GLN A 446 -2.14 -19.26 -9.97
N SER A 447 -0.88 -19.53 -9.64
CA SER A 447 -0.08 -20.56 -10.30
C SER A 447 -0.55 -21.96 -9.95
N VAL A 448 -0.81 -22.25 -8.67
CA VAL A 448 -1.36 -23.54 -8.23
C VAL A 448 -2.73 -23.80 -8.85
N ASN A 449 -3.62 -22.81 -8.84
CA ASN A 449 -4.95 -22.92 -9.45
C ASN A 449 -4.86 -23.18 -10.96
N ALA A 450 -3.93 -22.52 -11.67
CA ALA A 450 -3.75 -22.78 -13.10
C ALA A 450 -3.43 -24.26 -13.32
N VAL A 451 -2.44 -24.82 -12.61
CA VAL A 451 -2.05 -26.23 -12.79
C VAL A 451 -3.16 -27.21 -12.38
N LEU A 452 -3.76 -27.00 -11.21
CA LEU A 452 -4.77 -27.92 -10.68
C LEU A 452 -6.10 -27.86 -11.47
N LEU A 453 -6.49 -26.69 -11.98
CA LEU A 453 -7.74 -26.53 -12.71
C LEU A 453 -7.57 -26.73 -14.23
N GLU A 454 -6.45 -26.33 -14.83
CA GLU A 454 -6.16 -26.57 -16.27
C GLU A 454 -5.90 -28.06 -16.56
N SER A 455 -5.59 -28.88 -15.55
CA SER A 455 -5.58 -30.34 -15.70
C SER A 455 -6.97 -30.92 -16.08
N GLN A 456 -8.03 -30.10 -16.09
CA GLN A 456 -9.35 -30.41 -16.64
C GLN A 456 -9.47 -30.13 -18.16
N ASP A 457 -8.45 -29.56 -18.82
CA ASP A 457 -8.45 -29.26 -20.25
C ASP A 457 -7.69 -30.35 -21.05
N PRO A 458 -8.36 -31.10 -21.93
CA PRO A 458 -7.75 -32.18 -22.72
C PRO A 458 -6.56 -31.75 -23.59
N LYS A 459 -6.36 -30.45 -23.85
CA LYS A 459 -5.26 -29.94 -24.69
C LYS A 459 -3.92 -29.80 -23.95
N ALA A 460 -3.91 -29.76 -22.62
CA ALA A 460 -2.68 -29.52 -21.84
C ALA A 460 -1.72 -30.72 -21.84
N TYR A 461 -2.22 -31.93 -22.11
CA TYR A 461 -1.40 -33.16 -22.11
C TYR A 461 -0.63 -33.39 -23.42
N SER A 462 -0.95 -32.65 -24.50
CA SER A 462 -0.38 -32.90 -25.84
C SER A 462 0.89 -32.10 -26.13
N GLN A 463 1.24 -31.08 -25.34
CA GLN A 463 2.39 -30.22 -25.64
C GLN A 463 3.75 -30.73 -25.13
N THR A 464 3.78 -31.73 -24.25
CA THR A 464 5.05 -32.27 -23.69
C THR A 464 5.65 -33.44 -24.46
N LYS A 465 5.03 -33.92 -25.55
CA LYS A 465 5.58 -35.02 -26.38
C LYS A 465 6.34 -34.60 -27.65
N ASN A 466 6.26 -33.34 -28.09
CA ASN A 466 6.78 -32.93 -29.41
C ASN A 466 8.00 -31.99 -29.36
N ASN A 467 8.99 -32.26 -28.49
CA ASN A 467 10.33 -31.70 -28.69
C ASN A 467 11.25 -32.78 -29.28
N GLY A 468 11.06 -33.01 -30.58
CA GLY A 468 11.96 -33.76 -31.45
C GLY A 468 12.44 -32.87 -32.60
N ILE A 469 13.76 -32.89 -32.82
CA ILE A 469 14.59 -32.13 -33.76
C ILE A 469 14.04 -32.07 -35.20
N GLY A 470 14.11 -30.90 -35.86
CA GLY A 470 13.97 -30.78 -37.32
C GLY A 470 13.92 -29.35 -37.85
N ASN A 471 14.95 -28.95 -38.61
CA ASN A 471 15.05 -27.69 -39.38
C ASN A 471 13.93 -27.55 -40.45
N GLY A 472 13.48 -26.32 -40.71
CA GLY A 472 12.76 -25.98 -41.95
C GLY A 472 11.91 -24.71 -41.87
N SER A 473 12.40 -23.64 -42.49
CA SER A 473 11.65 -22.41 -42.80
C SER A 473 10.46 -22.69 -43.71
N PHE A 474 9.24 -22.22 -43.38
CA PHE A 474 8.26 -21.72 -44.35
C PHE A 474 7.28 -20.72 -43.71
N THR A 475 6.91 -19.74 -44.54
CA THR A 475 6.27 -18.44 -44.32
C THR A 475 4.72 -18.48 -44.30
N THR A 476 4.12 -17.83 -43.28
CA THR A 476 2.86 -16.99 -43.24
C THR A 476 1.52 -17.50 -43.85
N PRO A 477 0.32 -16.92 -43.53
CA PRO A 477 -0.04 -15.84 -42.60
C PRO A 477 -1.20 -16.15 -41.61
N ILE A 478 -1.31 -15.33 -40.57
CA ILE A 478 -2.40 -15.30 -39.57
C ILE A 478 -3.54 -14.39 -40.09
N PRO A 479 -4.83 -14.80 -40.02
CA PRO A 479 -5.95 -13.93 -40.38
C PRO A 479 -6.30 -12.96 -39.25
N ILE A 480 -6.30 -11.66 -39.59
CA ILE A 480 -6.77 -10.54 -38.77
C ILE A 480 -8.31 -10.56 -38.76
N ARG A 481 -8.91 -10.50 -37.57
CA ARG A 481 -10.36 -10.41 -37.38
C ARG A 481 -10.75 -8.97 -37.08
N GLU A 482 -11.73 -8.49 -37.84
CA GLU A 482 -12.22 -7.11 -37.96
C GLU A 482 -12.85 -6.56 -36.67
N THR A 483 -12.61 -5.27 -36.44
CA THR A 483 -13.13 -4.47 -35.33
C THR A 483 -14.52 -3.93 -35.67
N ARG A 484 -15.43 -4.03 -34.69
CA ARG A 484 -16.85 -3.67 -34.75
C ARG A 484 -17.05 -2.13 -34.74
N GLN A 485 -17.88 -1.60 -35.64
CA GLN A 485 -18.29 -0.19 -35.71
C GLN A 485 -19.30 0.19 -34.59
N LEU A 486 -19.23 1.44 -34.14
CA LEU A 486 -20.20 2.10 -33.24
C LEU A 486 -21.28 2.84 -34.06
N PRO A 487 -22.51 3.01 -33.54
CA PRO A 487 -23.64 3.54 -34.30
C PRO A 487 -23.62 5.06 -34.46
N GLN A 488 -24.07 5.53 -35.63
CA GLN A 488 -24.41 6.92 -35.94
C GLN A 488 -25.82 7.25 -35.42
N GLU A 489 -26.00 8.50 -34.97
CA GLU A 489 -27.31 9.15 -34.83
C GLU A 489 -27.42 10.34 -35.84
N PRO A 490 -28.64 10.75 -36.22
CA PRO A 490 -28.92 11.26 -37.56
C PRO A 490 -28.83 12.79 -37.68
N GLU A 491 -28.50 13.24 -38.89
CA GLU A 491 -28.70 14.61 -39.37
C GLU A 491 -30.18 14.85 -39.71
N ASP A 492 -30.67 16.05 -39.39
CA ASP A 492 -31.59 16.75 -40.28
C ASP A 492 -31.55 18.29 -40.07
N LEU A 493 -31.31 18.97 -41.20
CA LEU A 493 -31.93 20.20 -41.71
C LEU A 493 -31.55 21.60 -41.18
N GLN A 494 -30.99 22.35 -42.15
CA GLN A 494 -31.37 23.69 -42.63
C GLN A 494 -30.52 24.92 -42.24
N THR A 495 -29.67 25.29 -43.21
CA THR A 495 -29.59 26.58 -43.94
C THR A 495 -29.69 27.89 -43.16
N GLY A 496 -28.67 28.73 -43.34
CA GLY A 496 -28.73 30.18 -43.12
C GLY A 496 -27.36 30.83 -43.31
N GLU A 497 -27.09 31.29 -44.53
CA GLU A 497 -26.02 32.25 -44.82
C GLU A 497 -26.21 33.52 -43.98
N GLU A 498 -25.14 34.12 -43.46
CA GLU A 498 -24.97 35.58 -43.55
C GLU A 498 -23.57 36.07 -43.12
N SER A 499 -22.92 36.71 -44.09
CA SER A 499 -22.03 37.87 -43.95
C SER A 499 -20.72 37.73 -43.17
N ARG A 500 -19.65 37.67 -43.96
CA ARG A 500 -18.36 38.28 -43.66
C ARG A 500 -18.56 39.71 -43.17
N ASN A 501 -18.07 40.00 -41.97
CA ASN A 501 -17.68 41.35 -41.59
C ASN A 501 -16.22 41.29 -41.16
N GLU A 502 -15.34 41.63 -42.10
CA GLU A 502 -13.92 41.89 -41.86
C GLU A 502 -13.78 43.09 -40.92
N LYS A 503 -13.11 42.88 -39.79
CA LYS A 503 -12.51 43.94 -38.94
C LYS A 503 -11.23 43.38 -38.31
N PRO A 504 -10.24 44.25 -38.02
CA PRO A 504 -8.90 44.17 -38.59
C PRO A 504 -8.04 43.07 -37.94
N GLN A 505 -7.38 42.26 -38.77
CA GLN A 505 -6.21 41.48 -38.36
C GLN A 505 -5.09 42.45 -37.94
N GLN A 506 -5.09 42.83 -36.66
CA GLN A 506 -3.85 43.21 -36.00
C GLN A 506 -3.01 41.93 -35.85
N ASN A 507 -1.74 42.00 -36.23
CA ASN A 507 -0.78 40.90 -36.22
C ASN A 507 -0.76 40.13 -34.88
N LEU A 508 -1.52 39.04 -34.80
CA LEU A 508 -1.60 38.12 -33.66
C LEU A 508 -0.24 37.44 -33.36
N SER A 509 0.68 37.39 -34.33
CA SER A 509 2.03 36.85 -34.13
C SER A 509 2.89 37.67 -33.16
N SER A 510 2.52 38.93 -32.86
CA SER A 510 3.27 39.80 -31.93
C SER A 510 2.70 39.86 -30.51
N ILE A 511 1.55 39.23 -30.24
CA ILE A 511 0.83 39.43 -28.95
C ILE A 511 1.55 38.74 -27.79
N ALA A 512 2.04 37.51 -27.98
CA ALA A 512 2.79 36.80 -26.94
C ALA A 512 4.08 37.56 -26.57
N LYS A 513 4.73 38.16 -27.57
CA LYS A 513 5.89 39.03 -27.39
C LYS A 513 5.54 40.31 -26.64
N ASN A 514 4.46 40.99 -27.03
CA ASN A 514 4.00 42.19 -26.32
C ASN A 514 3.68 41.88 -24.85
N ILE A 515 2.98 40.78 -24.57
CA ILE A 515 2.72 40.34 -23.19
C ILE A 515 4.05 40.10 -22.46
N PHE A 516 4.98 39.38 -23.07
CA PHE A 516 6.29 39.09 -22.47
C PHE A 516 7.10 40.36 -22.17
N GLU A 517 7.12 41.32 -23.09
CA GLU A 517 7.79 42.61 -22.92
C GLU A 517 7.09 43.48 -21.85
N SER A 518 5.77 43.49 -21.82
CA SER A 518 4.96 44.21 -20.82
C SER A 518 5.09 43.65 -19.41
N LEU A 519 5.40 42.36 -19.24
CA LEU A 519 5.64 41.77 -17.92
C LEU A 519 6.92 42.29 -17.27
N ARG A 520 7.92 42.67 -18.08
CA ARG A 520 9.26 43.07 -17.62
C ARG A 520 9.20 44.29 -16.70
N ASN A 521 9.82 44.18 -15.54
CA ASN A 521 9.96 45.32 -14.64
C ASN A 521 11.00 46.32 -15.17
N SER A 522 10.69 47.61 -15.07
CA SER A 522 11.63 48.72 -15.19
C SER A 522 12.22 49.02 -13.82
N ALA A 523 13.28 49.84 -13.74
CA ALA A 523 14.05 50.07 -12.51
C ALA A 523 13.24 50.43 -11.25
N ASN A 524 11.99 50.92 -11.39
CA ASN A 524 11.10 51.30 -10.28
C ASN A 524 9.68 50.69 -10.36
N THR A 525 9.41 49.71 -11.23
CA THR A 525 8.07 49.11 -11.31
C THR A 525 8.04 47.75 -10.66
N SER A 526 6.93 47.40 -10.02
CA SER A 526 6.69 46.07 -9.43
C SER A 526 5.24 45.65 -9.66
N TRP A 527 4.94 44.36 -9.47
CA TRP A 527 3.58 43.85 -9.60
C TRP A 527 3.01 43.58 -8.22
N ASN A 528 1.94 44.28 -7.85
CA ASN A 528 1.12 43.83 -6.73
C ASN A 528 0.39 42.56 -7.16
N PHE A 529 0.41 41.54 -6.33
CA PHE A 529 -0.35 40.33 -6.59
C PHE A 529 -1.24 39.94 -5.42
N GLN A 530 -2.39 39.36 -5.75
CA GLN A 530 -3.28 38.72 -4.80
C GLN A 530 -3.60 37.32 -5.30
N ARG A 531 -3.31 36.31 -4.48
CA ARG A 531 -3.59 34.91 -4.77
C ARG A 531 -4.66 34.37 -3.83
N THR A 532 -5.65 33.67 -4.37
CA THR A 532 -6.58 32.86 -3.59
C THR A 532 -6.30 31.39 -3.86
N LEU A 533 -6.16 30.59 -2.81
CA LEU A 533 -5.94 29.14 -2.88
C LEU A 533 -7.07 28.41 -2.15
N ARG A 534 -7.73 27.49 -2.87
CA ARG A 534 -8.82 26.65 -2.35
C ARG A 534 -8.45 25.19 -2.54
N SER A 535 -8.14 24.49 -1.45
CA SER A 535 -7.85 23.06 -1.49
C SER A 535 -9.06 22.22 -1.14
N SER A 536 -9.24 21.13 -1.89
CA SER A 536 -10.22 20.07 -1.60
C SER A 536 -9.68 19.06 -0.57
N LEU A 537 -8.39 19.10 -0.24
CA LEU A 537 -7.74 18.21 0.72
C LEU A 537 -7.75 18.86 2.12
N PRO A 538 -8.30 18.20 3.16
CA PRO A 538 -8.31 18.73 4.52
C PRO A 538 -6.91 18.97 5.12
N THR A 539 -5.89 18.38 4.52
CA THR A 539 -4.47 18.48 4.93
C THR A 539 -3.73 19.64 4.29
N HIS A 540 -4.34 20.36 3.35
CA HIS A 540 -3.74 21.50 2.66
C HIS A 540 -4.55 22.77 2.97
N PRO A 541 -3.90 23.82 3.45
CA PRO A 541 -4.60 25.03 3.85
C PRO A 541 -5.22 25.77 2.65
N SER A 542 -6.43 26.28 2.84
CA SER A 542 -7.04 27.30 1.97
C SER A 542 -6.78 28.70 2.55
N GLY A 543 -6.73 29.72 1.70
CA GLY A 543 -6.47 31.10 2.12
C GLY A 543 -6.01 32.02 0.99
N THR A 544 -5.43 33.17 1.36
CA THR A 544 -5.01 34.21 0.42
C THR A 544 -3.59 34.69 0.64
N VAL A 545 -2.81 34.86 -0.43
CA VAL A 545 -1.56 35.64 -0.43
C VAL A 545 -1.83 37.04 -0.95
N ALA A 546 -1.18 38.06 -0.39
CA ALA A 546 -0.94 39.31 -1.09
C ALA A 546 0.52 39.74 -0.95
N GLY A 547 1.11 40.31 -2.00
CA GLY A 547 2.51 40.70 -2.00
C GLY A 547 2.98 41.38 -3.27
N ILE A 548 4.29 41.40 -3.44
CA ILE A 548 4.97 42.02 -4.59
C ILE A 548 5.65 40.92 -5.42
N ALA A 549 5.53 41.04 -6.73
CA ALA A 549 6.19 40.20 -7.71
C ALA A 549 7.03 41.03 -8.68
N THR A 550 8.09 40.41 -9.18
CA THR A 550 9.04 41.00 -10.13
C THR A 550 9.32 40.00 -11.26
N PHE A 551 9.64 40.53 -12.43
CA PHE A 551 10.02 39.88 -13.67
C PHE A 551 11.29 40.56 -14.16
N THR A 552 12.42 40.02 -13.70
CA THR A 552 13.74 40.60 -13.93
C THR A 552 14.35 40.03 -15.22
N PRO A 553 14.71 40.86 -16.22
CA PRO A 553 15.38 40.38 -17.42
C PRO A 553 16.74 39.76 -17.12
N CYS A 554 17.00 38.59 -17.70
CA CYS A 554 18.22 37.83 -17.49
C CYS A 554 19.16 37.97 -18.69
N ASN A 555 20.42 38.34 -18.41
CA ASN A 555 21.46 38.43 -19.44
C ASN A 555 22.07 37.03 -19.68
N LEU A 556 21.73 36.43 -20.81
CA LEU A 556 22.19 35.11 -21.24
C LEU A 556 23.00 35.22 -22.54
N PRO A 557 23.79 34.19 -22.92
CA PRO A 557 24.56 34.18 -24.18
C PRO A 557 23.66 34.38 -25.42
N ASP A 558 24.21 34.99 -26.49
CA ASP A 558 23.49 35.50 -27.67
C ASP A 558 22.51 34.52 -28.38
N ASN A 559 22.69 33.20 -28.20
CA ASN A 559 21.81 32.17 -28.78
C ASN A 559 20.67 31.71 -27.85
N SER A 560 20.49 32.37 -26.70
CA SER A 560 19.47 32.00 -25.71
C SER A 560 18.16 32.76 -25.97
N PRO A 561 17.00 32.14 -25.75
CA PRO A 561 15.73 32.85 -25.88
C PRO A 561 15.62 33.98 -24.85
N PRO A 562 14.91 35.09 -25.15
CA PRO A 562 14.61 36.13 -24.18
C PRO A 562 14.03 35.52 -22.90
N THR A 563 14.63 35.85 -21.76
CA THR A 563 14.37 35.17 -20.48
C THR A 563 14.13 36.19 -19.36
N LEU A 564 13.05 35.99 -18.61
CA LEU A 564 12.69 36.76 -17.41
C LEU A 564 12.72 35.82 -16.19
N LEU A 565 13.37 36.25 -15.10
CA LEU A 565 13.25 35.65 -13.78
C LEU A 565 12.04 36.24 -13.08
N TYR A 566 11.01 35.44 -12.87
CA TYR A 566 9.92 35.78 -12.00
C TYR A 566 10.31 35.47 -10.54
N ALA A 567 10.10 36.43 -9.64
CA ALA A 567 10.23 36.25 -8.21
C ALA A 567 9.11 36.99 -7.47
N GLU A 568 8.44 36.32 -6.55
CA GLU A 568 7.42 36.92 -5.67
C GLU A 568 7.79 36.78 -4.20
N GLU A 569 7.31 37.74 -3.40
CA GLU A 569 7.30 37.73 -1.95
C GLU A 569 6.01 38.37 -1.43
N GLY A 570 5.30 37.69 -0.54
CA GLY A 570 4.05 38.21 0.04
C GLY A 570 3.67 37.49 1.32
N ASP A 571 2.59 37.90 1.98
CA ASP A 571 2.11 37.18 3.17
C ASP A 571 0.87 36.33 2.82
N PHE A 572 0.94 35.02 3.05
CA PHE A 572 -0.22 34.15 3.04
C PHE A 572 -0.94 34.13 4.38
N ILE A 573 -2.25 34.30 4.33
CA ILE A 573 -3.17 34.19 5.46
C ILE A 573 -4.14 33.06 5.16
N THR A 574 -4.16 32.04 6.01
CA THR A 574 -5.15 30.96 5.91
C THR A 574 -6.54 31.39 6.32
N ASP A 575 -7.55 30.65 5.83
CA ASP A 575 -8.93 30.78 6.29
C ASP A 575 -9.05 30.50 7.82
N THR A 576 -8.07 29.82 8.42
CA THR A 576 -7.94 29.61 9.87
C THR A 576 -7.26 30.75 10.63
N GLY A 577 -6.93 31.86 9.97
CA GLY A 577 -6.41 33.10 10.58
C GLY A 577 -4.90 33.10 10.84
N LEU A 578 -4.20 32.11 10.33
CA LEU A 578 -2.79 31.92 10.57
C LEU A 578 -1.97 32.49 9.38
N LYS A 579 -0.91 33.28 9.66
CA LYS A 579 -0.25 34.18 8.69
C LYS A 579 1.25 33.95 8.55
N PHE A 580 1.77 33.98 7.33
CA PHE A 580 3.20 33.94 7.08
C PHE A 580 3.66 34.40 5.71
N THR A 581 4.96 34.67 5.58
CA THR A 581 5.56 35.14 4.33
C THR A 581 5.65 34.04 3.28
N ALA A 582 5.69 34.36 2.00
CA ALA A 582 5.62 33.40 0.93
C ALA A 582 6.47 33.86 -0.26
N ARG A 583 7.52 33.11 -0.58
CA ARG A 583 8.40 33.33 -1.73
C ARG A 583 8.31 32.26 -2.83
N ARG A 584 8.33 32.68 -4.10
CA ARG A 584 8.32 31.74 -5.25
C ARG A 584 9.13 32.29 -6.42
N ARG A 585 9.72 31.40 -7.22
CA ARG A 585 10.48 31.76 -8.42
C ARG A 585 10.14 30.87 -9.62
N TYR A 586 10.13 31.48 -10.80
CA TYR A 586 9.94 30.81 -12.09
C TYR A 586 10.80 31.49 -13.16
N VAL A 587 11.04 30.77 -14.25
CA VAL A 587 11.73 31.31 -15.42
C VAL A 587 10.76 31.35 -16.59
N TYR A 588 10.53 32.55 -17.13
CA TYR A 588 9.68 32.76 -18.29
C TYR A 588 10.58 32.95 -19.52
N GLN A 589 10.32 32.21 -20.60
CA GLN A 589 11.08 32.31 -21.84
C GLN A 589 10.14 32.56 -23.01
N LEU A 590 10.50 33.50 -23.89
CA LEU A 590 9.83 33.72 -25.17
C LEU A 590 10.48 32.81 -26.22
N LYS A 591 9.71 31.92 -26.83
CA LYS A 591 10.19 30.94 -27.81
C LYS A 591 9.48 31.09 -29.15
N PRO A 592 10.17 30.84 -30.28
CA PRO A 592 9.52 30.73 -31.58
C PRO A 592 8.62 29.49 -31.61
N LYS A 593 7.50 29.56 -32.34
CA LYS A 593 6.69 28.40 -32.70
C LYS A 593 7.38 27.65 -33.86
N ASP A 594 7.24 26.33 -33.87
CA ASP A 594 7.83 25.45 -34.90
C ASP A 594 7.01 25.42 -36.22
N ASP A 595 5.99 26.26 -36.36
CA ASP A 595 5.10 26.30 -37.53
C ASP A 595 5.51 27.39 -38.55
N ASP A 596 5.13 27.21 -39.82
CA ASP A 596 5.42 28.14 -40.93
C ASP A 596 4.79 29.55 -40.75
N THR A 597 4.11 29.80 -39.62
CA THR A 597 3.40 31.06 -39.32
C THR A 597 4.29 32.11 -38.64
N GLY A 598 5.49 31.73 -38.18
CA GLY A 598 6.50 32.66 -37.63
C GLY A 598 6.10 33.33 -36.31
N GLY A 599 5.24 32.70 -35.51
CA GLY A 599 4.77 33.22 -34.22
C GLY A 599 5.69 32.88 -33.04
N GLU A 600 5.45 33.52 -31.88
CA GLU A 600 6.14 33.24 -30.62
C GLU A 600 5.15 32.75 -29.54
N TYR A 601 5.65 32.06 -28.52
CA TYR A 601 4.88 31.63 -27.35
C TYR A 601 5.71 31.73 -26.06
N ILE A 602 5.03 31.84 -24.92
CA ILE A 602 5.67 31.93 -23.60
C ILE A 602 5.75 30.54 -22.97
N ALA A 603 6.96 30.10 -22.62
CA ALA A 603 7.22 28.90 -21.86
C ALA A 603 7.61 29.26 -20.41
N VAL A 604 6.96 28.62 -19.44
CA VAL A 604 7.25 28.76 -18.02
C VAL A 604 8.01 27.53 -17.53
N ARG A 605 9.16 27.75 -16.90
CA ARG A 605 10.05 26.72 -16.36
C ARG A 605 10.25 26.92 -14.87
N PHE A 606 10.56 25.82 -14.20
CA PHE A 606 10.99 25.87 -12.80
C PHE A 606 12.34 26.59 -12.67
N PHE A 607 12.53 27.32 -11.57
CA PHE A 607 13.86 27.79 -11.20
C PHE A 607 14.64 26.64 -10.57
N ASN A 608 15.91 26.48 -10.94
CA ASN A 608 16.77 25.39 -10.47
C ASN A 608 17.58 25.83 -9.24
N ASP A 609 16.92 25.81 -8.08
CA ASP A 609 17.58 26.18 -6.82
C ASP A 609 18.71 25.21 -6.42
N GLU A 610 18.75 23.97 -6.91
CA GLU A 610 19.85 23.04 -6.60
C GLU A 610 21.18 23.50 -7.22
N LYS A 611 21.10 24.06 -8.44
CA LYS A 611 22.26 24.64 -9.12
C LYS A 611 22.56 26.08 -8.68
N MET A 612 21.56 26.78 -8.15
CA MET A 612 21.67 28.17 -7.67
C MET A 612 21.09 28.39 -6.26
N PRO A 613 21.63 27.72 -5.22
CA PRO A 613 21.01 27.63 -3.89
C PRO A 613 21.02 28.92 -3.06
N ARG A 614 21.77 29.94 -3.48
CA ARG A 614 21.91 31.24 -2.79
C ARG A 614 21.74 32.43 -3.73
N ALA A 615 21.13 32.23 -4.89
CA ALA A 615 20.95 33.31 -5.86
C ALA A 615 20.03 34.41 -5.31
N GLU A 616 20.49 35.64 -5.37
CA GLU A 616 19.66 36.83 -5.20
C GLU A 616 18.95 37.15 -6.51
N ILE A 617 17.94 38.03 -6.48
CA ILE A 617 17.20 38.41 -7.70
C ILE A 617 18.14 39.04 -8.74
N GLU A 618 19.17 39.76 -8.26
CA GLU A 618 20.20 40.41 -9.07
C GLU A 618 21.08 39.41 -9.84
N ASP A 619 21.21 38.17 -9.34
CA ASP A 619 21.97 37.10 -10.00
C ASP A 619 21.22 36.49 -11.20
N GLY A 620 19.94 36.81 -11.37
CA GLY A 620 19.09 36.28 -12.44
C GLY A 620 19.05 34.74 -12.44
N VAL A 621 19.30 34.14 -13.60
CA VAL A 621 19.39 32.67 -13.76
C VAL A 621 20.84 32.18 -13.93
N GLY A 622 21.82 32.99 -13.53
CA GLY A 622 23.24 32.70 -13.73
C GLY A 622 23.74 33.01 -15.14
N LYS A 623 25.06 33.14 -15.31
CA LYS A 623 25.70 33.58 -16.57
C LYS A 623 25.53 32.57 -17.71
N GLY A 624 25.39 31.29 -17.37
CA GLY A 624 25.18 30.19 -18.33
C GLY A 624 23.75 29.65 -18.35
N GLY A 625 22.82 30.25 -17.58
CA GLY A 625 21.46 29.74 -17.43
C GLY A 625 21.35 28.56 -16.44
N GLU A 626 22.26 28.48 -15.47
CA GLU A 626 22.30 27.43 -14.44
C GLU A 626 21.00 27.32 -13.63
N GLY A 627 20.31 28.45 -13.43
CA GLY A 627 19.02 28.55 -12.75
C GLY A 627 17.81 28.13 -13.59
N ILE A 628 17.98 27.76 -14.87
CA ILE A 628 16.89 27.32 -15.74
C ILE A 628 16.61 25.83 -15.52
N GLY A 629 15.46 25.51 -14.94
CA GLY A 629 15.03 24.15 -14.63
C GLY A 629 14.16 23.49 -15.72
N GLY A 630 13.50 22.41 -15.31
CA GLY A 630 12.57 21.66 -16.16
C GLY A 630 11.39 22.50 -16.64
N LEU A 631 10.83 22.11 -17.79
CA LEU A 631 9.62 22.73 -18.33
C LEU A 631 8.43 22.50 -17.39
N PHE A 632 7.71 23.57 -17.05
CA PHE A 632 6.50 23.49 -16.26
C PHE A 632 5.26 23.55 -17.17
N VAL A 633 4.99 24.68 -17.80
CA VAL A 633 3.84 24.83 -18.71
C VAL A 633 4.21 25.69 -19.90
N GLU A 634 3.60 25.42 -21.04
CA GLU A 634 3.67 26.26 -22.24
C GLU A 634 2.32 26.90 -22.48
N MET A 635 2.32 28.22 -22.66
CA MET A 635 1.11 28.96 -23.02
C MET A 635 0.70 28.56 -24.43
N GLY A 636 -0.56 28.14 -24.58
CA GLY A 636 -1.20 27.85 -25.85
C GLY A 636 -1.64 29.12 -26.56
N ASP A 637 -2.53 28.95 -27.54
CA ASP A 637 -2.97 30.08 -28.35
C ASP A 637 -3.77 31.10 -27.53
N LEU A 638 -3.58 32.37 -27.90
CA LEU A 638 -4.23 33.52 -27.28
C LEU A 638 -5.52 33.83 -28.02
N GLU A 639 -6.62 33.84 -27.28
CA GLU A 639 -7.97 34.07 -27.78
C GLU A 639 -8.51 35.39 -27.21
N ALA A 640 -9.17 36.19 -28.04
CA ALA A 640 -9.83 37.41 -27.59
C ALA A 640 -11.16 37.08 -26.90
N ASP A 641 -11.40 37.69 -25.73
CA ASP A 641 -12.68 37.61 -25.00
C ASP A 641 -13.12 39.01 -24.57
N GLY A 642 -13.88 39.67 -25.45
CA GLY A 642 -14.27 41.06 -25.25
C GLY A 642 -13.07 42.01 -25.32
N ARG A 643 -12.76 42.69 -24.20
CA ARG A 643 -11.58 43.55 -24.05
C ARG A 643 -10.37 42.84 -23.43
N GLU A 644 -10.51 41.55 -23.10
CA GLU A 644 -9.45 40.75 -22.49
C GLU A 644 -8.85 39.76 -23.49
N MET A 645 -7.63 39.28 -23.21
CA MET A 645 -7.05 38.12 -23.89
C MET A 645 -6.97 36.94 -22.93
N LYS A 646 -7.25 35.73 -23.42
CA LYS A 646 -7.20 34.48 -22.64
C LYS A 646 -6.28 33.47 -23.29
N ALA A 647 -5.65 32.63 -22.48
CA ALA A 647 -4.91 31.47 -22.95
C ALA A 647 -5.07 30.29 -22.00
N LYS A 648 -4.89 29.08 -22.51
CA LYS A 648 -4.71 27.85 -21.71
C LYS A 648 -3.38 27.21 -22.06
N ASN A 649 -2.88 26.33 -21.21
CA ASN A 649 -1.65 25.59 -21.52
C ASN A 649 -1.85 24.62 -22.69
N LYS A 650 -0.81 24.43 -23.51
CA LYS A 650 -0.83 23.50 -24.66
C LYS A 650 -1.14 22.07 -24.23
N GLU A 651 -0.49 21.61 -23.17
CA GLU A 651 -0.68 20.29 -22.57
C GLU A 651 -0.72 20.38 -21.05
N THR A 652 -1.56 19.57 -20.41
CA THR A 652 -1.59 19.42 -18.95
C THR A 652 -0.26 18.87 -18.45
N HIS A 653 0.33 19.52 -17.44
CA HIS A 653 1.62 19.13 -16.93
C HIS A 653 1.49 18.13 -15.78
N LEU A 654 2.08 16.94 -15.93
CA LEU A 654 2.20 15.97 -14.85
C LEU A 654 3.45 16.27 -14.03
N CYS A 655 3.27 16.79 -12.81
CA CYS A 655 4.36 16.99 -11.86
C CYS A 655 4.27 15.90 -10.78
N ALA A 656 5.23 14.97 -10.78
CA ALA A 656 5.23 13.78 -9.94
C ALA A 656 3.95 12.92 -10.08
N LYS A 657 2.96 13.12 -9.21
CA LYS A 657 1.69 12.37 -9.21
C LYS A 657 0.47 13.25 -9.46
N ASP A 658 0.64 14.57 -9.57
CA ASP A 658 -0.46 15.53 -9.69
C ASP A 658 -0.45 16.19 -11.08
N LEU A 659 -1.63 16.37 -11.65
CA LEU A 659 -1.86 17.02 -12.94
C LEU A 659 -2.13 18.51 -12.74
N TYR A 660 -1.48 19.34 -13.53
CA TYR A 660 -1.59 20.79 -13.53
C TYR A 660 -2.18 21.29 -14.86
N THR A 661 -3.29 22.02 -14.75
CA THR A 661 -3.88 22.79 -15.86
C THR A 661 -3.71 24.28 -15.54
N ALA A 662 -3.21 25.05 -16.50
CA ALA A 662 -2.97 26.47 -16.34
C ALA A 662 -3.82 27.29 -17.33
N SER A 663 -4.41 28.37 -16.85
CA SER A 663 -5.09 29.34 -17.70
C SER A 663 -4.70 30.76 -17.33
N TRP A 664 -4.65 31.63 -18.33
CA TRP A 664 -4.26 33.01 -18.19
C TRP A 664 -5.35 33.94 -18.72
N ARG A 665 -5.44 35.12 -18.11
CA ARG A 665 -6.23 36.25 -18.59
C ARG A 665 -5.39 37.52 -18.53
N PHE A 666 -5.51 38.37 -19.52
CA PHE A 666 -4.73 39.61 -19.63
C PHE A 666 -5.69 40.78 -19.91
N GLY A 667 -5.50 41.88 -19.18
CA GLY A 667 -6.19 43.14 -19.43
C GLY A 667 -5.72 43.80 -20.72
N GLU A 668 -6.55 44.67 -21.29
CA GLU A 668 -6.33 45.30 -22.60
C GLU A 668 -5.02 46.11 -22.62
N GLY A 669 -4.74 46.82 -21.51
CA GLY A 669 -3.56 47.66 -21.36
C GLY A 669 -2.24 46.89 -21.38
N LEU A 670 -2.22 45.70 -20.77
CA LEU A 670 -1.02 44.85 -20.77
C LEU A 670 -0.69 44.34 -22.19
N VAL A 671 -1.72 43.97 -22.94
CA VAL A 671 -1.59 43.38 -24.26
C VAL A 671 -1.17 44.43 -25.30
N THR A 672 -1.69 45.63 -25.17
CA THR A 672 -1.48 46.73 -26.12
C THR A 672 -0.36 47.71 -25.73
N GLY A 673 0.18 47.58 -24.51
CA GLY A 673 1.14 48.55 -23.95
C GLY A 673 0.49 49.88 -23.53
N GLY A 674 -0.83 49.90 -23.33
CA GLY A 674 -1.59 51.08 -22.93
C GLY A 674 -1.42 51.44 -21.45
N ALA A 675 -1.67 52.71 -21.10
CA ALA A 675 -1.47 53.24 -19.74
C ALA A 675 -2.58 52.90 -18.73
N GLN A 676 -3.67 52.25 -19.16
CA GLN A 676 -4.82 51.88 -18.32
C GLN A 676 -5.12 50.39 -18.49
N ASP A 677 -5.70 49.76 -17.46
CA ASP A 677 -6.07 48.33 -17.46
C ASP A 677 -4.89 47.35 -17.56
N ILE A 678 -3.76 47.68 -16.92
CA ILE A 678 -2.55 46.84 -16.89
C ILE A 678 -2.64 45.83 -15.74
N TRP A 679 -3.22 44.66 -16.05
CA TRP A 679 -3.29 43.53 -15.14
C TRP A 679 -3.20 42.20 -15.88
N TRP A 680 -2.86 41.15 -15.16
CA TRP A 680 -3.02 39.77 -15.64
C TRP A 680 -3.39 38.82 -14.52
N GLU A 681 -3.93 37.67 -14.88
CA GLU A 681 -4.38 36.65 -13.97
C GLU A 681 -3.89 35.29 -14.45
N VAL A 682 -3.44 34.45 -13.52
CA VAL A 682 -3.14 33.04 -13.77
C VAL A 682 -3.92 32.18 -12.81
N ARG A 683 -4.56 31.14 -13.35
CA ARG A 683 -5.27 30.12 -12.60
C ARG A 683 -4.61 28.76 -12.82
N TYR A 684 -4.40 28.04 -11.73
CA TYR A 684 -3.97 26.65 -11.73
C TYR A 684 -5.07 25.77 -11.14
N ASP A 685 -5.54 24.81 -11.93
CA ASP A 685 -6.40 23.72 -11.48
C ASP A 685 -5.53 22.47 -11.33
N VAL A 686 -5.38 21.98 -10.09
CA VAL A 686 -4.47 20.88 -9.74
C VAL A 686 -5.27 19.69 -9.24
N LYS A 687 -5.05 18.52 -9.86
CA LYS A 687 -5.74 17.27 -9.52
C LYS A 687 -4.76 16.12 -9.36
N GLY A 688 -4.75 15.49 -8.20
CA GLY A 688 -3.93 14.31 -7.92
C GLY A 688 -4.04 13.80 -6.49
N PRO A 689 -3.41 12.65 -6.19
CA PRO A 689 -3.47 12.01 -4.88
C PRO A 689 -2.67 12.75 -3.80
N GLN A 690 -1.77 13.66 -4.18
CA GLN A 690 -0.99 14.48 -3.25
C GLN A 690 -1.56 15.90 -3.14
N LYS A 691 -2.10 16.45 -4.23
CA LYS A 691 -2.68 17.80 -4.27
C LYS A 691 -4.01 17.81 -5.01
N ASP A 692 -5.01 18.43 -4.39
CA ASP A 692 -6.27 18.82 -5.05
C ASP A 692 -6.59 20.25 -4.62
N TYR A 693 -6.33 21.21 -5.50
CA TYR A 693 -6.61 22.63 -5.24
C TYR A 693 -6.82 23.44 -6.51
N VAL A 694 -7.47 24.59 -6.34
CA VAL A 694 -7.57 25.65 -7.34
C VAL A 694 -6.87 26.89 -6.79
N GLY A 695 -5.93 27.44 -7.54
CA GLY A 695 -5.19 28.65 -7.18
C GLY A 695 -5.33 29.72 -8.25
N THR A 696 -5.90 30.88 -7.91
CA THR A 696 -6.03 32.02 -8.83
C THR A 696 -5.19 33.18 -8.32
N THR A 697 -4.30 33.70 -9.16
CA THR A 697 -3.45 34.85 -8.82
C THR A 697 -3.71 35.99 -9.78
N ARG A 698 -4.07 37.15 -9.24
CA ARG A 698 -4.28 38.41 -9.96
C ARG A 698 -3.09 39.32 -9.72
N TYR A 699 -2.57 39.93 -10.78
CA TYR A 699 -1.45 40.87 -10.75
C TYR A 699 -1.89 42.21 -11.32
N THR A 700 -1.48 43.30 -10.68
CA THR A 700 -1.71 44.68 -11.11
C THR A 700 -0.40 45.44 -11.03
N LEU A 701 -0.04 46.19 -12.07
CA LEU A 701 1.20 46.96 -12.10
C LEU A 701 1.15 48.10 -11.07
N VAL A 702 2.27 48.34 -10.38
CA VAL A 702 2.48 49.41 -9.38
C VAL A 702 3.34 50.53 -9.96
#